data_AF-A0A9D1J7I8-F1
#
_entry.id   AF-A0A9D1J7I8-F1
#
_cell.length_a   1.000
_cell.length_b   1.000
_cell.length_c   1.000
_cell.angle_alpha   90.00
_cell.angle_beta   90.00
_cell.angle_gamma   90.00
#
_symmetry.space_group_name_H-M   'P 1'
#
loop_
_entity.id
_entity.type
_entity.pdbx_description
1 polymer ?
#
loop_
_entity_poly.entity_id
_entity_poly.type
_entity_poly.pdbx_seq_one_letter_code
_entity_poly.pdbx_strand_id
1 'polypeptide(L)'
;MGKVWWTGKCGDRRLSWRCSICSPSEGVRKTQENARLRKVERVWWTEKCGDRRLSWRCSICSPSEGVRKTQENARLRKVEQKVDWKEDQKVNQEVGWRVLRRTDRRTGWKQCRRAAGIRVRAAAVVGMLLLCAVSFDYQSRAEELPANGYARQQWAAGDDERRISGVVVEAGKGTPVAGAVVLYVPAGQEGTEYALTDVQGRFELQVSGMPAAGDSVRVSMLGYATVTLALVPDGNSVTDWQNIQVELQPQALNIREVVVRAPKVNLFGDTVEYNVQSFVEQQDKSISDVLKRMPGVEVREGGDIYYNGESIGNLYVEGMDLLGGRYSLLTRNLSAQDVKKVEIIEKHQPVKALKGITSGEKPAINLVLQDHARGKWVGSAALSGGVTSDPQALWDGNLFLMRVGRKWNSVNNIKTNNTGEDLSGELSGLSIYDRSGGGGEDGFISVGTSEAPLDADRVRFNTSALANTSNTWKLRDDWKFNASASYVFDRLESSNSSETTYYFEDGERTIEESEEAMTRQHNVQARVEAEANRDEYFFRNVLRAEGEFQDALQTMTGQYPNTQTARLPYITVSDDLRYIHRKGGRSLTLMSQNDFTQYDQRLTVLRDGSGNGSADSVQRQRVGILDFNTDTYVSTDFRVSRGLTIGLRGGLDASVRRLDSRLEGVGGSGAFGNFRNDLTAAYIRPYVTPSLEYDSKSWEARLSVPVSWARYWGLDTDHFIYRASGSVKYMPGPRLSLTVSGSASNSALDIHYFYSGYILRNYRYLTAGSLNTAQDESYSVTGRINFKDPVNMFYIDGTVNRSWNILQTSSTQDFLGDYIVTGTEYAPSRGESWYASLSSSIGIYGINGKVGVTLSYMDFSTTSILQDGVRTPYLSQTISLRPTFNGRLTRWMSLSYELGYSHYILSLPGTGTSESKDNFSHTLSLNLSPHRSLDLKLSAEHYYTMLTADQAKNTVLLDASVAWRLKGEVELSLTARNLLNQRTYAYSIFNALQQFSCEYRIRPLNILAGVYFSF
;
A
#
# COMPACT_ATOMS: atom_id res chain seq x y z
N MET A 1 21.04 8.67 -48.55
CA MET A 1 21.59 9.82 -47.80
C MET A 1 20.57 10.94 -47.78
N GLY A 2 20.07 11.36 -46.61
CA GLY A 2 19.18 12.53 -46.49
C GLY A 2 19.97 13.78 -46.08
N LYS A 3 19.88 14.87 -46.86
CA LYS A 3 20.37 16.21 -46.44
C LYS A 3 19.16 17.03 -46.03
N VAL A 4 19.12 17.53 -44.81
CA VAL A 4 18.05 18.43 -44.34
C VAL A 4 18.59 19.86 -44.35
N TRP A 5 17.90 20.75 -45.06
CA TRP A 5 18.21 22.18 -45.13
C TRP A 5 17.23 22.95 -44.25
N TRP A 6 17.76 23.92 -43.49
CA TRP A 6 16.94 24.91 -42.79
C TRP A 6 17.39 26.32 -43.21
N THR A 7 16.42 27.17 -43.53
CA THR A 7 16.65 28.57 -43.89
C THR A 7 15.80 29.50 -43.01
N GLY A 8 16.45 30.45 -42.34
CA GLY A 8 15.79 31.52 -41.59
C GLY A 8 16.12 32.90 -42.16
N LYS A 9 15.25 33.89 -41.92
CA LYS A 9 15.56 35.30 -42.13
C LYS A 9 15.88 35.96 -40.77
N CYS A 10 16.90 36.80 -40.74
CA CYS A 10 17.23 37.65 -39.60
C CYS A 10 17.60 39.04 -40.16
N GLY A 11 16.66 39.98 -40.02
CA GLY A 11 16.66 41.20 -40.84
C GLY A 11 16.66 40.86 -42.34
N ASP A 12 17.40 41.63 -43.12
CA ASP A 12 17.52 41.44 -44.58
C ASP A 12 18.47 40.30 -44.99
N ARG A 13 19.11 39.61 -44.04
CA ARG A 13 19.98 38.45 -44.33
C ARG A 13 19.22 37.13 -44.21
N ARG A 14 19.35 36.28 -45.24
CA ARG A 14 18.99 34.85 -45.19
C ARG A 14 20.17 34.06 -44.62
N LEU A 15 19.92 33.27 -43.60
CA LEU A 15 20.88 32.31 -43.03
C LEU A 15 20.44 30.89 -43.40
N SER A 16 21.38 30.08 -43.89
CA SER A 16 21.13 28.69 -44.32
C SER A 16 22.13 27.74 -43.68
N TRP A 17 21.64 26.70 -43.00
CA TRP A 17 22.48 25.72 -42.31
C TRP A 17 22.21 24.30 -42.82
N ARG A 18 23.26 23.46 -42.80
CA ARG A 18 23.26 22.09 -43.36
C ARG A 18 23.73 21.09 -42.31
N CYS A 19 22.82 20.27 -41.78
CA CYS A 19 23.18 19.11 -40.92
C CYS A 19 23.14 17.83 -41.77
N SER A 20 24.11 16.93 -41.59
CA SER A 20 24.22 15.66 -42.34
C SER A 20 24.12 14.47 -41.38
N ILE A 21 23.25 13.51 -41.68
CA ILE A 21 22.98 12.35 -40.82
C ILE A 21 23.26 11.06 -41.61
N CYS A 22 24.06 10.15 -41.04
CA CYS A 22 24.33 8.83 -41.61
C CYS A 22 23.23 7.83 -41.24
N SER A 23 22.87 6.92 -42.16
CA SER A 23 21.96 5.80 -41.85
C SER A 23 22.75 4.52 -41.58
N PRO A 24 22.24 3.59 -40.76
CA PRO A 24 22.75 2.24 -40.68
C PRO A 24 22.28 1.43 -41.91
N SER A 25 23.15 0.59 -42.46
CA SER A 25 22.85 -0.34 -43.56
C SER A 25 22.70 -1.78 -43.03
N GLU A 26 21.88 -2.57 -43.71
CA GLU A 26 21.58 -3.97 -43.35
C GLU A 26 22.71 -4.95 -43.73
N GLY A 27 22.80 -6.06 -42.99
CA GLY A 27 23.36 -7.32 -43.49
C GLY A 27 24.79 -7.69 -43.09
N VAL A 28 24.94 -8.66 -42.18
CA VAL A 28 25.78 -9.90 -42.24
C VAL A 28 25.97 -10.48 -40.82
N ARG A 29 26.27 -11.80 -40.74
CA ARG A 29 26.11 -12.69 -39.56
C ARG A 29 27.27 -12.67 -38.54
N LYS A 30 26.90 -12.95 -37.28
CA LYS A 30 27.65 -13.64 -36.20
C LYS A 30 29.14 -13.31 -35.95
N THR A 31 29.43 -12.75 -34.77
CA THR A 31 30.11 -13.43 -33.65
C THR A 31 29.87 -12.68 -32.32
N GLN A 32 30.11 -13.33 -31.18
CA GLN A 32 30.00 -12.71 -29.85
C GLN A 32 31.25 -11.87 -29.54
N GLU A 33 31.08 -10.60 -29.16
CA GLU A 33 31.66 -9.97 -27.95
C GLU A 33 31.34 -8.46 -27.89
N ASN A 34 31.20 -7.92 -26.66
CA ASN A 34 31.29 -6.49 -26.30
C ASN A 34 30.44 -5.45 -27.05
N ALA A 35 29.13 -5.43 -26.78
CA ALA A 35 28.27 -4.30 -27.13
C ALA A 35 28.38 -3.11 -26.13
N ARG A 36 29.34 -2.20 -26.33
CA ARG A 36 29.38 -0.91 -25.61
C ARG A 36 28.35 0.09 -26.19
N LEU A 37 27.63 0.78 -25.31
CA LEU A 37 26.61 1.78 -25.65
C LEU A 37 27.20 2.97 -26.44
N ARG A 38 26.60 3.32 -27.58
CA ARG A 38 26.95 4.54 -28.34
C ARG A 38 26.41 5.78 -27.63
N LYS A 39 27.30 6.71 -27.23
CA LYS A 39 26.93 8.04 -26.71
C LYS A 39 26.46 8.92 -27.87
N VAL A 40 25.28 9.54 -27.73
CA VAL A 40 24.77 10.55 -28.67
C VAL A 40 25.15 11.93 -28.13
N GLU A 41 25.99 12.67 -28.85
CA GLU A 41 26.31 14.04 -28.49
C GLU A 41 25.29 15.03 -29.09
N ARG A 42 24.94 16.03 -28.29
CA ARG A 42 23.99 17.08 -28.63
C ARG A 42 24.77 18.38 -28.76
N VAL A 43 24.84 18.94 -29.95
CA VAL A 43 25.48 20.24 -30.17
C VAL A 43 24.39 21.32 -30.19
N TRP A 44 24.57 22.32 -29.34
CA TRP A 44 23.71 23.50 -29.29
C TRP A 44 24.39 24.65 -30.01
N TRP A 45 23.66 25.29 -30.92
CA TRP A 45 24.08 26.55 -31.53
C TRP A 45 23.13 27.66 -31.07
N THR A 46 23.71 28.81 -30.70
CA THR A 46 22.96 29.99 -30.29
C THR A 46 23.54 31.24 -30.94
N GLU A 47 22.74 31.95 -31.71
CA GLU A 47 23.08 33.27 -32.27
C GLU A 47 22.14 34.34 -31.68
N LYS A 48 22.65 35.57 -31.55
CA LYS A 48 21.85 36.75 -31.24
C LYS A 48 21.34 37.35 -32.56
N CYS A 49 20.02 37.50 -32.67
CA CYS A 49 19.36 38.22 -33.76
C CYS A 49 18.58 39.39 -33.15
N GLY A 50 19.22 40.56 -33.09
CA GLY A 50 18.75 41.68 -32.27
C GLY A 50 18.64 41.28 -30.79
N ASP A 51 17.55 41.71 -30.15
CA ASP A 51 17.29 41.46 -28.72
C ASP A 51 16.78 40.03 -28.41
N ARG A 52 16.70 39.14 -29.40
CA ARG A 52 16.31 37.73 -29.20
C ARG A 52 17.47 36.79 -29.51
N ARG A 53 17.66 35.79 -28.64
CA ARG A 53 18.51 34.62 -28.92
C ARG A 53 17.67 33.54 -29.61
N LEU A 54 18.18 33.02 -30.71
CA LEU A 54 17.65 31.81 -31.36
C LEU A 54 18.57 30.64 -31.02
N SER A 55 17.99 29.51 -30.63
CA SER A 55 18.73 28.29 -30.28
C SER A 55 18.24 27.10 -31.09
N TRP A 56 19.19 26.31 -31.61
CA TRP A 56 18.91 25.12 -32.42
C TRP A 56 19.75 23.93 -31.94
N ARG A 57 19.21 22.72 -32.14
CA ARG A 57 19.75 21.46 -31.61
C ARG A 57 19.86 20.43 -32.73
N CYS A 58 21.08 20.09 -33.14
CA CYS A 58 21.34 18.91 -33.98
C CYS A 58 21.99 17.81 -33.11
N SER A 59 21.71 16.54 -33.41
CA SER A 59 22.28 15.38 -32.69
C SER A 59 23.13 14.58 -33.66
N ILE A 60 24.39 14.32 -33.31
CA ILE A 60 25.40 13.72 -34.20
C ILE A 60 26.09 12.57 -33.45
N CYS A 61 26.45 11.50 -34.17
CA CYS A 61 27.27 10.41 -33.63
C CYS A 61 28.76 10.69 -33.94
N SER A 62 29.61 10.65 -32.92
CA SER A 62 31.06 10.87 -33.07
C SER A 62 31.79 9.63 -33.61
N PRO A 63 32.82 9.79 -34.47
CA PRO A 63 33.82 8.77 -34.76
C PRO A 63 34.94 8.74 -33.69
N SER A 64 35.78 7.71 -33.71
CA SER A 64 36.78 7.37 -32.69
C SER A 64 38.23 7.79 -33.01
N GLU A 65 38.93 8.26 -31.96
CA GLU A 65 40.39 8.29 -31.71
C GLU A 65 41.38 8.93 -32.72
N GLY A 66 42.30 9.78 -32.21
CA GLY A 66 43.69 9.86 -32.70
C GLY A 66 44.37 11.24 -32.88
N VAL A 67 45.38 11.51 -32.04
CA VAL A 67 46.59 12.37 -32.29
C VAL A 67 46.53 13.90 -32.03
N ARG A 68 47.68 14.41 -31.52
CA ARG A 68 48.00 15.76 -30.98
C ARG A 68 48.18 16.88 -32.03
N LYS A 69 47.92 18.14 -31.64
CA LYS A 69 48.92 19.25 -31.64
C LYS A 69 48.47 20.49 -30.83
N THR A 70 49.41 21.41 -30.60
CA THR A 70 49.47 22.43 -29.53
C THR A 70 49.26 23.89 -29.99
N GLN A 71 49.29 24.81 -29.00
CA GLN A 71 49.30 26.29 -29.01
C GLN A 71 47.92 26.97 -28.85
N GLU A 72 47.63 27.93 -27.95
CA GLU A 72 48.37 28.90 -27.09
C GLU A 72 47.93 30.33 -27.48
N ASN A 73 47.08 31.00 -26.67
CA ASN A 73 47.44 32.29 -26.04
C ASN A 73 46.39 32.97 -25.14
N ALA A 74 46.93 33.66 -24.12
CA ALA A 74 46.53 34.95 -23.55
C ALA A 74 45.09 35.26 -23.04
N ARG A 75 44.99 35.30 -21.70
CA ARG A 75 44.48 36.41 -20.84
C ARG A 75 43.72 37.59 -21.48
N LEU A 76 42.63 38.03 -20.81
CA LEU A 76 42.46 39.42 -20.33
C LEU A 76 41.46 39.51 -19.15
N ARG A 77 41.38 40.68 -18.49
CA ARG A 77 40.92 40.88 -17.09
C ARG A 77 39.44 41.32 -16.91
N LYS A 78 39.00 41.25 -15.64
CA LYS A 78 37.82 41.91 -15.03
C LYS A 78 37.68 43.40 -15.39
N VAL A 79 36.42 43.89 -15.36
CA VAL A 79 35.87 45.26 -15.06
C VAL A 79 34.42 45.23 -15.60
N GLU A 80 33.33 45.74 -14.99
CA GLU A 80 33.10 46.55 -13.77
C GLU A 80 31.67 46.35 -13.20
N GLN A 81 31.35 46.98 -12.06
CA GLN A 81 29.99 47.05 -11.46
C GLN A 81 29.23 48.30 -11.89
N LYS A 82 27.88 48.21 -11.92
CA LYS A 82 26.87 49.23 -11.51
C LYS A 82 25.52 48.50 -11.43
N VAL A 83 24.84 48.35 -10.29
CA VAL A 83 24.28 49.35 -9.37
C VAL A 83 23.23 50.23 -10.05
N ASP A 84 21.95 49.94 -9.76
CA ASP A 84 21.11 50.88 -9.01
C ASP A 84 19.95 50.16 -8.30
N TRP A 85 19.66 50.61 -7.08
CA TRP A 85 18.42 50.36 -6.34
C TRP A 85 17.69 51.70 -6.22
N LYS A 86 16.36 51.69 -6.08
CA LYS A 86 15.65 52.83 -5.51
C LYS A 86 14.85 52.45 -4.27
N GLU A 87 15.30 53.07 -3.19
CA GLU A 87 14.59 53.47 -1.96
C GLU A 87 13.10 53.82 -2.18
N ASP A 88 12.22 53.69 -1.18
CA ASP A 88 12.21 54.59 -0.02
C ASP A 88 11.60 54.00 1.29
N GLN A 89 12.30 54.27 2.41
CA GLN A 89 11.86 54.94 3.67
C GLN A 89 10.67 54.33 4.44
N LYS A 90 10.54 54.40 5.78
CA LYS A 90 11.34 54.72 7.01
C LYS A 90 10.39 54.27 8.17
N VAL A 91 10.72 54.08 9.45
CA VAL A 91 11.69 54.71 10.36
C VAL A 91 11.82 53.82 11.63
N ASN A 92 13.02 53.67 12.19
CA ASN A 92 13.46 53.76 13.62
C ASN A 92 12.58 53.17 14.77
N GLN A 93 13.01 52.87 16.01
CA GLN A 93 14.27 52.83 16.81
C GLN A 93 13.91 52.11 18.17
N GLU A 94 14.77 51.54 19.02
CA GLU A 94 16.23 51.30 19.00
C GLU A 94 16.62 50.13 19.95
N VAL A 95 17.74 49.44 19.66
CA VAL A 95 18.82 48.92 20.53
C VAL A 95 18.56 48.47 21.99
N GLY A 96 19.16 47.32 22.37
CA GLY A 96 19.33 46.92 23.78
C GLY A 96 20.05 45.60 24.06
N TRP A 97 21.28 45.39 23.58
CA TRP A 97 22.10 44.23 23.99
C TRP A 97 22.64 44.38 25.42
N ARG A 98 22.50 43.35 26.28
CA ARG A 98 23.44 43.12 27.38
C ARG A 98 23.53 41.65 27.80
N VAL A 99 24.76 41.13 27.81
CA VAL A 99 25.13 39.81 28.35
C VAL A 99 25.34 39.90 29.86
N LEU A 100 24.87 38.90 30.62
CA LEU A 100 25.34 38.63 31.99
C LEU A 100 25.42 37.11 32.24
N ARG A 101 26.26 36.71 33.21
CA ARG A 101 26.77 35.34 33.40
C ARG A 101 25.88 34.47 34.32
N ARG A 102 26.25 33.16 34.41
CA ARG A 102 26.02 32.17 35.51
C ARG A 102 25.62 32.84 36.85
N THR A 103 24.70 32.29 37.66
CA THR A 103 24.86 31.00 38.39
C THR A 103 23.57 30.39 38.98
N ASP A 104 23.63 29.07 39.18
CA ASP A 104 23.03 28.22 40.25
C ASP A 104 21.55 27.76 40.27
N ARG A 105 21.33 26.76 41.14
CA ARG A 105 20.32 25.70 41.15
C ARG A 105 19.14 25.96 42.10
N ARG A 106 18.04 25.23 41.83
CA ARG A 106 16.97 24.81 42.77
C ARG A 106 16.24 25.91 43.57
N THR A 107 15.01 26.21 43.15
CA THR A 107 13.76 26.11 43.96
C THR A 107 12.56 26.47 43.07
N GLY A 108 11.33 26.03 43.39
CA GLY A 108 10.13 26.44 42.60
C GLY A 108 9.00 25.43 42.42
N TRP A 109 9.04 24.25 43.04
CA TRP A 109 7.87 23.35 43.08
C TRP A 109 6.77 23.95 43.97
N LYS A 110 5.86 24.76 43.40
CA LYS A 110 4.47 25.08 43.84
C LYS A 110 3.97 26.42 43.25
N GLN A 111 3.41 26.41 42.04
CA GLN A 111 2.36 27.37 41.60
C GLN A 111 1.80 26.99 40.20
N CYS A 112 0.97 25.95 40.12
CA CYS A 112 0.05 25.69 39.00
C CYS A 112 -0.97 24.57 39.35
N ARG A 113 -1.86 24.85 40.31
CA ARG A 113 -3.08 24.07 40.57
C ARG A 113 -4.15 25.00 41.14
N ARG A 114 -5.10 25.46 40.30
CA ARG A 114 -6.53 25.74 40.57
C ARG A 114 -7.14 26.65 39.49
N ALA A 115 -7.72 26.03 38.47
CA ALA A 115 -8.92 26.47 37.73
C ALA A 115 -9.42 25.25 36.90
N ALA A 116 -10.73 25.13 36.70
CA ALA A 116 -11.41 23.96 36.11
C ALA A 116 -10.87 23.53 34.71
N GLY A 117 -11.01 22.27 34.27
CA GLY A 117 -11.67 21.13 34.91
C GLY A 117 -12.19 20.08 33.93
N ILE A 118 -11.31 19.48 33.10
CA ILE A 118 -11.66 18.37 32.19
C ILE A 118 -10.62 17.24 32.34
N ARG A 119 -11.09 15.99 32.50
CA ARG A 119 -10.26 14.78 32.62
C ARG A 119 -10.11 14.08 31.25
N VAL A 120 -8.95 14.16 30.60
CA VAL A 120 -8.36 13.05 29.80
C VAL A 120 -6.84 13.28 29.70
N ARG A 121 -6.02 12.42 30.33
CA ARG A 121 -4.58 12.27 29.98
C ARG A 121 -4.04 10.89 30.38
N ALA A 122 -3.75 10.06 29.38
CA ALA A 122 -2.79 8.96 29.47
C ALA A 122 -2.03 8.81 28.13
N ALA A 123 -2.74 8.75 26.99
CA ALA A 123 -2.14 8.49 25.68
C ALA A 123 -1.14 9.55 25.17
N ALA A 124 -1.37 10.84 25.45
CA ALA A 124 -0.60 11.94 24.83
C ALA A 124 0.85 12.11 25.36
N VAL A 125 1.18 11.55 26.52
CA VAL A 125 2.51 11.76 27.16
C VAL A 125 3.55 10.75 26.67
N VAL A 126 3.12 9.53 26.32
CA VAL A 126 4.02 8.48 25.80
C VAL A 126 4.51 8.82 24.38
N GLY A 127 3.63 9.32 23.52
CA GLY A 127 4.00 9.73 22.15
C GLY A 127 5.01 10.89 22.10
N MET A 128 4.92 11.83 23.05
CA MET A 128 5.85 12.97 23.10
C MET A 128 7.23 12.60 23.68
N LEU A 129 7.29 11.63 24.61
CA LEU A 129 8.56 11.10 25.12
C LEU A 129 9.32 10.29 24.08
N LEU A 130 8.62 9.51 23.24
CA LEU A 130 9.25 8.78 22.13
C LEU A 130 9.76 9.70 21.01
N LEU A 131 9.11 10.85 20.76
CA LEU A 131 9.62 11.85 19.80
C LEU A 131 10.87 12.59 20.32
N CYS A 132 10.99 12.84 21.62
CA CYS A 132 12.18 13.46 22.19
C CYS A 132 13.37 12.47 22.35
N ALA A 133 13.11 11.17 22.53
CA ALA A 133 14.16 10.17 22.77
C ALA A 133 15.03 9.81 21.54
N VAL A 134 14.65 10.23 20.33
CA VAL A 134 15.41 9.96 19.08
C VAL A 134 16.22 11.20 18.62
N SER A 135 16.21 12.28 19.40
CA SER A 135 16.86 13.56 19.05
C SER A 135 18.25 13.78 19.66
N PHE A 136 18.77 12.82 20.45
CA PHE A 136 20.10 12.87 21.07
C PHE A 136 20.74 11.48 21.09
N ASP A 137 21.62 11.21 20.12
CA ASP A 137 23.04 10.87 20.36
C ASP A 137 23.65 10.20 19.11
N TYR A 138 24.31 10.99 18.25
CA TYR A 138 25.27 10.49 17.25
C TYR A 138 26.19 11.60 16.73
N GLN A 139 27.05 12.18 17.58
CA GLN A 139 28.16 13.02 17.11
C GLN A 139 29.36 12.15 16.72
N SER A 140 29.36 11.60 15.50
CA SER A 140 30.58 11.06 14.90
C SER A 140 31.52 12.21 14.52
N ARG A 141 32.71 12.26 15.14
CA ARG A 141 33.75 13.24 14.80
C ARG A 141 34.13 13.14 13.32
N ALA A 142 33.88 14.21 12.58
CA ALA A 142 34.64 14.58 11.41
C ALA A 142 35.31 15.92 11.73
N GLU A 143 36.64 15.92 11.86
CA GLU A 143 37.40 17.17 12.04
C GLU A 143 37.59 17.80 10.67
N GLU A 144 36.67 18.69 10.29
CA GLU A 144 36.87 19.61 9.17
C GLU A 144 37.83 20.73 9.59
N LEU A 145 38.95 20.84 8.88
CA LEU A 145 39.98 21.86 9.09
C LEU A 145 39.41 23.27 8.88
N PRO A 146 39.60 24.23 9.82
CA PRO A 146 39.11 25.59 9.64
C PRO A 146 39.98 26.36 8.64
N ALA A 147 39.31 26.99 7.66
CA ALA A 147 39.94 27.92 6.72
C ALA A 147 40.29 29.26 7.42
N ASN A 148 41.45 29.33 8.07
CA ASN A 148 41.95 30.58 8.66
C ASN A 148 42.52 31.50 7.58
N GLY A 149 41.80 32.59 7.29
CA GLY A 149 42.35 33.71 6.53
C GLY A 149 43.28 34.55 7.40
N TYR A 150 44.53 34.74 6.96
CA TYR A 150 45.47 35.67 7.58
C TYR A 150 45.80 36.84 6.65
N ALA A 151 45.66 38.05 7.18
CA ALA A 151 46.09 39.27 6.51
C ALA A 151 47.62 39.37 6.50
N ARG A 152 48.21 39.76 5.37
CA ARG A 152 49.63 40.12 5.31
C ARG A 152 49.85 41.48 5.99
N GLN A 153 50.45 41.47 7.17
CA GLN A 153 51.28 42.58 7.61
C GLN A 153 52.70 42.40 7.07
N GLN A 154 53.35 43.52 6.79
CA GLN A 154 54.59 43.58 6.03
C GLN A 154 55.65 44.27 6.89
N TRP A 155 56.64 43.49 7.36
CA TRP A 155 57.86 44.01 7.97
C TRP A 155 59.07 43.35 7.32
N ALA A 156 60.16 44.10 7.25
CA ALA A 156 61.40 43.69 6.60
C ALA A 156 62.49 43.43 7.64
N ALA A 157 63.08 42.25 7.57
CA ALA A 157 64.41 41.90 8.08
C ALA A 157 64.98 40.87 7.08
N GLY A 158 66.29 40.87 6.86
CA GLY A 158 66.90 39.97 5.87
C GLY A 158 67.16 38.59 6.46
N ASP A 159 66.78 37.54 5.72
CA ASP A 159 67.09 36.15 6.04
C ASP A 159 68.06 35.56 5.00
N ASP A 160 69.05 34.80 5.47
CA ASP A 160 69.88 33.95 4.62
C ASP A 160 69.07 32.74 4.14
N GLU A 161 68.54 32.79 2.91
CA GLU A 161 67.90 31.63 2.26
C GLU A 161 68.88 30.46 2.18
N ARG A 162 68.51 29.29 2.74
CA ARG A 162 69.32 28.07 2.62
C ARG A 162 68.60 26.98 1.82
N ARG A 163 69.37 26.35 0.93
CA ARG A 163 68.91 25.33 0.00
C ARG A 163 69.20 23.94 0.55
N ILE A 164 68.15 23.13 0.71
CA ILE A 164 68.25 21.70 0.93
C ILE A 164 68.05 21.01 -0.42
N SER A 165 69.05 20.29 -0.92
CA SER A 165 68.98 19.61 -2.21
C SER A 165 69.41 18.16 -2.13
N GLY A 166 68.88 17.35 -3.04
CA GLY A 166 69.07 15.91 -3.00
C GLY A 166 68.49 15.17 -4.19
N VAL A 167 68.57 13.84 -4.16
CA VAL A 167 68.06 12.93 -5.18
C VAL A 167 67.23 11.82 -4.54
N VAL A 168 66.05 11.56 -5.08
CA VAL A 168 65.21 10.42 -4.70
C VAL A 168 65.35 9.30 -5.73
N VAL A 169 65.67 8.10 -5.25
CA VAL A 169 65.88 6.89 -6.08
C VAL A 169 65.04 5.72 -5.55
N GLU A 170 64.76 4.75 -6.42
CA GLU A 170 64.11 3.50 -6.00
C GLU A 170 65.11 2.56 -5.33
N ALA A 171 64.80 2.16 -4.10
CA ALA A 171 65.62 1.25 -3.31
C ALA A 171 65.89 -0.06 -4.06
N GLY A 172 67.15 -0.47 -4.14
CA GLY A 172 67.58 -1.71 -4.81
C GLY A 172 67.63 -1.67 -6.35
N LYS A 173 67.16 -0.60 -7.01
CA LYS A 173 67.36 -0.38 -8.46
C LYS A 173 68.19 0.85 -8.80
N GLY A 174 68.26 1.86 -7.92
CA GLY A 174 68.98 3.11 -8.16
C GLY A 174 68.39 3.98 -9.26
N THR A 175 67.20 3.63 -9.79
CA THR A 175 66.52 4.43 -10.81
C THR A 175 65.94 5.70 -10.20
N PRO A 176 66.12 6.88 -10.81
CA PRO A 176 65.58 8.12 -10.27
C PRO A 176 64.05 8.13 -10.23
N VAL A 177 63.49 8.66 -9.15
CA VAL A 177 62.04 8.69 -8.91
C VAL A 177 61.53 10.10 -9.14
N ALA A 178 60.87 10.31 -10.27
CA ALA A 178 60.34 11.61 -10.70
C ALA A 178 58.91 11.86 -10.19
N GLY A 179 58.62 13.09 -9.77
CA GLY A 179 57.31 13.49 -9.24
C GLY A 179 57.00 13.03 -7.82
N ALA A 180 58.00 12.59 -7.04
CA ALA A 180 57.85 12.38 -5.61
C ALA A 180 57.72 13.74 -4.89
N VAL A 181 56.84 13.80 -3.88
CA VAL A 181 56.64 14.99 -3.05
C VAL A 181 57.61 14.96 -1.89
N VAL A 182 58.47 15.97 -1.82
CA VAL A 182 59.44 16.19 -0.75
C VAL A 182 58.91 17.36 0.11
N LEU A 183 58.70 17.14 1.39
CA LEU A 183 58.10 18.08 2.34
C LEU A 183 59.09 18.36 3.48
N TYR A 184 59.39 19.63 3.75
CA TYR A 184 60.07 20.04 4.97
C TYR A 184 59.08 20.06 6.15
N VAL A 185 59.45 19.42 7.26
CA VAL A 185 58.62 19.28 8.45
C VAL A 185 59.41 19.80 9.66
N PRO A 186 59.13 21.05 10.12
CA PRO A 186 59.71 21.58 11.34
C PRO A 186 59.29 20.77 12.58
N ALA A 187 60.12 20.75 13.61
CA ALA A 187 59.89 20.04 14.86
C ALA A 187 58.53 20.41 15.48
N GLY A 188 57.60 19.44 15.54
CA GLY A 188 56.27 19.61 16.13
C GLY A 188 55.25 20.37 15.27
N GLN A 189 55.52 20.62 13.99
CA GLN A 189 54.58 21.25 13.05
C GLN A 189 54.16 20.30 11.92
N GLU A 190 53.02 20.57 11.28
CA GLU A 190 52.72 20.01 9.96
C GLU A 190 53.47 20.81 8.88
N GLY A 191 54.07 20.11 7.92
CA GLY A 191 55.15 20.66 7.10
C GLY A 191 54.82 21.93 6.31
N THR A 192 55.79 22.84 6.27
CA THR A 192 55.62 24.23 5.82
C THR A 192 55.97 24.48 4.36
N GLU A 193 56.89 23.69 3.79
CA GLU A 193 57.43 23.90 2.44
C GLU A 193 57.56 22.57 1.69
N TYR A 194 57.30 22.58 0.38
CA TYR A 194 57.36 21.37 -0.45
C TYR A 194 58.03 21.61 -1.81
N ALA A 195 58.62 20.55 -2.34
CA ALA A 195 59.17 20.45 -3.68
C ALA A 195 58.72 19.14 -4.35
N LEU A 196 58.81 19.09 -5.67
CA LEU A 196 58.61 17.88 -6.46
C LEU A 196 59.94 17.47 -7.07
N THR A 197 60.22 16.16 -7.12
CA THR A 197 61.42 15.65 -7.80
C THR A 197 61.30 15.77 -9.32
N ASP A 198 62.40 16.15 -9.97
CA ASP A 198 62.49 16.27 -11.43
C ASP A 198 62.64 14.91 -12.13
N VAL A 199 62.81 14.93 -13.46
CA VAL A 199 63.01 13.71 -14.27
C VAL A 199 64.31 12.95 -13.99
N GLN A 200 65.24 13.55 -13.23
CA GLN A 200 66.47 12.95 -12.72
C GLN A 200 66.38 12.65 -11.22
N GLY A 201 65.17 12.69 -10.63
CA GLY A 201 64.91 12.44 -9.22
C GLY A 201 65.36 13.57 -8.28
N ARG A 202 65.86 14.69 -8.80
CA ARG A 202 66.44 15.78 -8.01
C ARG A 202 65.37 16.66 -7.41
N PHE A 203 65.58 17.11 -6.17
CA PHE A 203 64.75 18.12 -5.51
C PHE A 203 65.62 19.24 -4.93
N GLU A 204 65.00 20.41 -4.77
CA GLU A 204 65.57 21.57 -4.09
C GLU A 204 64.45 22.26 -3.28
N LEU A 205 64.67 22.43 -1.98
CA LEU A 205 63.81 23.14 -1.02
C LEU A 205 64.54 24.40 -0.53
N GLN A 206 63.82 25.51 -0.33
CA GLN A 206 64.37 26.80 0.07
C GLN A 206 63.83 27.22 1.44
N VAL A 207 64.49 26.74 2.50
CA VAL A 207 63.99 26.89 3.86
C VAL A 207 64.39 28.24 4.45
N SER A 208 63.42 28.90 5.07
CA SER A 208 63.61 30.14 5.82
C SER A 208 64.23 29.87 7.19
N GLY A 209 65.56 30.03 7.32
CA GLY A 209 66.30 29.87 8.58
C GLY A 209 67.16 28.59 8.65
N MET A 210 67.93 28.45 9.73
CA MET A 210 68.77 27.27 9.96
C MET A 210 67.93 26.12 10.54
N PRO A 211 67.91 24.92 9.92
CA PRO A 211 67.17 23.79 10.42
C PRO A 211 67.54 23.42 11.86
N ALA A 212 66.53 23.20 12.70
CA ALA A 212 66.69 22.92 14.11
C ALA A 212 66.78 21.42 14.39
N ALA A 213 67.33 21.07 15.56
CA ALA A 213 67.37 19.68 16.02
C ALA A 213 65.94 19.15 16.25
N GLY A 214 65.50 18.22 15.39
CA GLY A 214 64.15 17.67 15.40
C GLY A 214 63.35 17.96 14.11
N ASP A 215 63.88 18.80 13.21
CA ASP A 215 63.31 19.00 11.88
C ASP A 215 63.51 17.75 11.01
N SER A 216 62.71 17.57 9.97
CA SER A 216 62.80 16.40 9.09
C SER A 216 62.35 16.66 7.65
N VAL A 217 62.88 15.88 6.70
CA VAL A 217 62.42 15.84 5.31
C VAL A 217 61.60 14.58 5.10
N ARG A 218 60.33 14.75 4.69
CA ARG A 218 59.42 13.65 4.39
C ARG A 218 59.23 13.51 2.89
N VAL A 219 59.55 12.33 2.34
CA VAL A 219 59.39 12.02 0.92
C VAL A 219 58.27 11.00 0.73
N SER A 220 57.34 11.29 -0.17
CA SER A 220 56.19 10.43 -0.46
C SER A 220 55.90 10.35 -1.96
N MET A 221 55.53 9.17 -2.44
CA MET A 221 55.04 8.95 -3.81
C MET A 221 54.03 7.82 -3.83
N LEU A 222 53.03 7.92 -4.71
CA LEU A 222 52.04 6.85 -4.91
C LEU A 222 52.72 5.56 -5.37
N GLY A 223 52.51 4.46 -4.63
CA GLY A 223 53.13 3.16 -4.90
C GLY A 223 54.46 2.91 -4.18
N TYR A 224 54.90 3.83 -3.32
CA TYR A 224 56.10 3.70 -2.49
C TYR A 224 55.79 3.98 -1.01
N ALA A 225 56.59 3.40 -0.10
CA ALA A 225 56.54 3.70 1.31
C ALA A 225 57.02 5.14 1.58
N THR A 226 56.33 5.87 2.46
CA THR A 226 56.73 7.23 2.84
C THR A 226 57.95 7.18 3.77
N VAL A 227 59.01 7.90 3.41
CA VAL A 227 60.26 7.97 4.19
C VAL A 227 60.32 9.33 4.88
N THR A 228 60.75 9.36 6.15
CA THR A 228 61.03 10.61 6.89
C THR A 228 62.46 10.57 7.40
N LEU A 229 63.28 11.53 6.97
CA LEU A 229 64.68 11.68 7.33
C LEU A 229 64.81 12.80 8.36
N ALA A 230 65.33 12.49 9.55
CA ALA A 230 65.63 13.50 10.56
C ALA A 230 66.83 14.35 10.12
N LEU A 231 66.74 15.66 10.35
CA LEU A 231 67.76 16.63 10.04
C LEU A 231 68.55 16.95 11.31
N VAL A 232 69.85 16.67 11.29
CA VAL A 232 70.74 16.85 12.46
C VAL A 232 71.68 18.03 12.21
N PRO A 233 71.64 19.11 13.02
CA PRO A 233 72.55 20.23 12.88
C PRO A 233 73.95 19.85 13.38
N ASP A 234 74.81 19.34 12.49
CA ASP A 234 76.21 19.09 12.84
C ASP A 234 77.04 20.37 12.69
N GLY A 235 77.72 20.76 13.77
CA GLY A 235 78.03 22.15 14.09
C GLY A 235 79.14 22.83 13.26
N ASN A 236 79.57 22.26 12.13
CA ASN A 236 80.70 22.79 11.36
C ASN A 236 80.72 22.45 9.84
N SER A 237 79.61 22.09 9.20
CA SER A 237 79.56 22.02 7.73
C SER A 237 78.18 22.28 7.11
N VAL A 238 78.12 23.29 6.23
CA VAL A 238 76.92 23.67 5.46
C VAL A 238 76.69 22.70 4.27
N THR A 239 77.68 21.85 3.94
CA THR A 239 77.72 21.01 2.73
C THR A 239 76.83 19.76 2.76
N ASP A 240 76.43 19.26 3.93
CA ASP A 240 75.72 17.97 4.05
C ASP A 240 74.25 18.02 3.60
N TRP A 241 73.70 19.23 3.52
CA TRP A 241 72.29 19.50 3.22
C TRP A 241 72.02 19.61 1.72
N GLN A 242 73.07 19.61 0.90
CA GLN A 242 72.99 19.86 -0.55
C GLN A 242 73.08 18.59 -1.42
N ASN A 243 73.32 17.42 -0.81
CA ASN A 243 73.43 16.13 -1.51
C ASN A 243 72.68 14.98 -0.80
N ILE A 244 71.46 15.22 -0.30
CA ILE A 244 70.69 14.18 0.40
C ILE A 244 70.20 13.11 -0.59
N GLN A 245 70.61 11.84 -0.43
CA GLN A 245 70.03 10.72 -1.18
C GLN A 245 68.91 10.04 -0.39
N VAL A 246 67.73 9.90 -0.99
CA VAL A 246 66.56 9.25 -0.38
C VAL A 246 66.16 8.02 -1.17
N GLU A 247 66.12 6.86 -0.52
CA GLU A 247 65.67 5.62 -1.16
C GLU A 247 64.21 5.31 -0.82
N LEU A 248 63.35 5.30 -1.84
CA LEU A 248 61.95 4.90 -1.70
C LEU A 248 61.78 3.41 -1.99
N GLN A 249 61.21 2.66 -1.04
CA GLN A 249 60.84 1.25 -1.24
C GLN A 249 59.44 1.14 -1.87
N PRO A 250 59.25 0.35 -2.94
CA PRO A 250 57.92 0.09 -3.49
C PRO A 250 56.96 -0.54 -2.46
N GLN A 251 55.75 0.00 -2.32
CA GLN A 251 54.73 -0.49 -1.41
C GLN A 251 53.36 -0.59 -2.11
N ALA A 252 52.80 -1.80 -2.14
CA ALA A 252 51.48 -2.03 -2.72
C ALA A 252 50.36 -1.42 -1.85
N LEU A 253 49.59 -0.52 -2.44
CA LEU A 253 48.39 0.08 -1.83
C LEU A 253 47.19 -0.86 -1.97
N ASN A 254 46.79 -1.51 -0.87
CA ASN A 254 45.54 -2.27 -0.81
C ASN A 254 44.34 -1.31 -0.78
N ILE A 255 43.73 -1.09 -1.95
CA ILE A 255 42.47 -0.35 -2.07
C ILE A 255 41.32 -1.25 -1.58
N ARG A 256 40.49 -0.77 -0.64
CA ARG A 256 39.27 -1.49 -0.22
C ARG A 256 38.30 -1.59 -1.40
N GLU A 257 37.92 -2.81 -1.76
CA GLU A 257 36.97 -3.07 -2.84
C GLU A 257 35.61 -2.41 -2.58
N VAL A 258 35.24 -1.43 -3.39
CA VAL A 258 33.90 -0.83 -3.37
C VAL A 258 32.98 -1.68 -4.25
N VAL A 259 32.32 -2.66 -3.63
CA VAL A 259 31.30 -3.47 -4.29
C VAL A 259 30.08 -2.59 -4.59
N VAL A 260 30.00 -2.07 -5.81
CA VAL A 260 28.84 -1.33 -6.32
C VAL A 260 27.66 -2.31 -6.49
N ARG A 261 26.84 -2.43 -5.43
CA ARG A 261 25.56 -3.13 -5.52
C ARG A 261 24.57 -2.25 -6.28
N ALA A 262 23.78 -2.85 -7.15
CA ALA A 262 22.64 -2.15 -7.74
C ALA A 262 21.72 -1.62 -6.61
N PRO A 263 21.26 -0.37 -6.67
CA PRO A 263 20.32 0.15 -5.69
C PRO A 263 19.05 -0.72 -5.66
N LYS A 264 18.59 -1.06 -4.46
CA LYS A 264 17.38 -1.88 -4.27
C LYS A 264 16.11 -1.18 -4.75
N VAL A 265 16.11 0.15 -4.62
CA VAL A 265 15.01 1.05 -4.93
C VAL A 265 15.56 2.20 -5.78
N ASN A 266 14.95 2.48 -6.91
CA ASN A 266 15.21 3.65 -7.76
C ASN A 266 13.98 4.57 -7.76
N LEU A 267 14.19 5.88 -7.91
CA LEU A 267 13.11 6.86 -8.06
C LEU A 267 13.23 7.55 -9.42
N PHE A 268 12.19 7.44 -10.24
CA PHE A 268 12.10 8.01 -11.58
C PHE A 268 10.88 8.93 -11.69
N GLY A 269 11.01 10.15 -11.15
CA GLY A 269 9.88 11.09 -11.08
C GLY A 269 8.77 10.55 -10.17
N ASP A 270 7.60 10.31 -10.74
CA ASP A 270 6.41 9.80 -10.05
C ASP A 270 6.37 8.25 -10.00
N THR A 271 7.49 7.57 -10.26
CA THR A 271 7.58 6.10 -10.25
C THR A 271 8.71 5.60 -9.34
N VAL A 272 8.36 4.72 -8.40
CA VAL A 272 9.30 4.01 -7.54
C VAL A 272 9.54 2.61 -8.10
N GLU A 273 10.78 2.29 -8.46
CA GLU A 273 11.17 0.99 -9.00
C GLU A 273 11.86 0.16 -7.91
N TYR A 274 11.31 -1.00 -7.60
CA TYR A 274 11.88 -1.99 -6.68
C TYR A 274 12.48 -3.16 -7.47
N ASN A 275 13.75 -3.46 -7.24
CA ASN A 275 14.40 -4.63 -7.81
C ASN A 275 14.00 -5.89 -7.03
N VAL A 276 13.11 -6.71 -7.60
CA VAL A 276 12.54 -7.91 -6.97
C VAL A 276 13.63 -8.84 -6.44
N GLN A 277 14.68 -9.07 -7.22
CA GLN A 277 15.80 -9.97 -6.87
C GLN A 277 16.60 -9.52 -5.64
N SER A 278 16.38 -8.29 -5.14
CA SER A 278 16.98 -7.78 -3.89
C SER A 278 16.11 -7.92 -2.64
N PHE A 279 14.87 -8.39 -2.82
CA PHE A 279 13.85 -8.67 -1.79
C PHE A 279 13.38 -10.13 -1.78
N VAL A 280 13.69 -10.92 -2.82
CA VAL A 280 13.45 -12.37 -2.86
C VAL A 280 14.33 -13.09 -1.81
N GLU A 281 13.69 -13.95 -1.04
CA GLU A 281 14.31 -14.93 -0.14
C GLU A 281 14.19 -16.34 -0.74
N GLN A 282 14.90 -17.31 -0.16
CA GLN A 282 14.95 -18.65 -0.74
C GLN A 282 13.56 -19.30 -0.77
N GLN A 283 12.79 -19.17 0.30
CA GLN A 283 11.50 -19.83 0.50
C GLN A 283 10.31 -19.20 -0.26
N ASP A 284 10.49 -18.05 -0.93
CA ASP A 284 9.37 -17.41 -1.63
C ASP A 284 8.93 -18.21 -2.85
N LYS A 285 7.61 -18.26 -3.07
CA LYS A 285 7.03 -18.82 -4.30
C LYS A 285 6.36 -17.73 -5.11
N SER A 286 5.51 -16.93 -4.48
CA SER A 286 4.66 -15.94 -5.15
C SER A 286 5.27 -14.53 -5.14
N ILE A 287 4.88 -13.68 -6.10
CA ILE A 287 5.22 -12.25 -6.04
C ILE A 287 4.56 -11.54 -4.83
N SER A 288 3.43 -12.03 -4.33
CA SER A 288 2.79 -11.57 -3.08
C SER A 288 3.72 -11.67 -1.87
N ASP A 289 4.47 -12.77 -1.73
CA ASP A 289 5.43 -12.97 -0.64
C ASP A 289 6.52 -11.88 -0.62
N VAL A 290 7.00 -11.50 -1.81
CA VAL A 290 7.99 -10.43 -1.98
C VAL A 290 7.37 -9.06 -1.70
N LEU A 291 6.16 -8.80 -2.22
CA LEU A 291 5.45 -7.53 -2.01
C LEU A 291 5.22 -7.23 -0.51
N LYS A 292 4.89 -8.25 0.30
CA LYS A 292 4.75 -8.12 1.76
C LYS A 292 6.02 -7.60 2.46
N ARG A 293 7.21 -7.86 1.91
CA ARG A 293 8.50 -7.36 2.42
C ARG A 293 8.96 -6.04 1.78
N MET A 294 8.28 -5.52 0.74
CA MET A 294 8.65 -4.24 0.14
C MET A 294 8.32 -3.05 1.06
N PRO A 295 9.27 -2.12 1.30
CA PRO A 295 9.02 -0.93 2.12
C PRO A 295 7.94 -0.03 1.52
N GLY A 296 6.98 0.40 2.35
CA GLY A 296 5.81 1.18 1.94
C GLY A 296 4.66 0.34 1.36
N VAL A 297 4.84 -0.97 1.14
CA VAL A 297 3.80 -1.88 0.64
C VAL A 297 3.21 -2.72 1.78
N GLU A 298 1.89 -2.81 1.80
CA GLU A 298 1.08 -3.69 2.64
C GLU A 298 0.21 -4.57 1.72
N VAL A 299 0.14 -5.87 1.98
CA VAL A 299 -0.74 -6.81 1.26
C VAL A 299 -1.61 -7.50 2.31
N ARG A 300 -2.92 -7.25 2.26
CA ARG A 300 -3.89 -7.84 3.18
C ARG A 300 -4.29 -9.25 2.73
N GLU A 301 -4.95 -9.99 3.60
CA GLU A 301 -5.34 -11.39 3.36
C GLU A 301 -6.19 -11.58 2.10
N GLY A 302 -7.17 -10.70 1.87
CA GLY A 302 -7.99 -10.67 0.64
C GLY A 302 -7.22 -10.30 -0.66
N GLY A 303 -5.91 -10.08 -0.59
CA GLY A 303 -5.09 -9.69 -1.75
C GLY A 303 -5.10 -8.19 -2.08
N ASP A 304 -5.84 -7.37 -1.30
CA ASP A 304 -5.77 -5.91 -1.38
C ASP A 304 -4.35 -5.41 -1.10
N ILE A 305 -3.78 -4.67 -2.05
CA ILE A 305 -2.45 -4.07 -1.97
C ILE A 305 -2.60 -2.59 -1.67
N TYR A 306 -1.87 -2.11 -0.66
CA TYR A 306 -1.76 -0.71 -0.31
C TYR A 306 -0.32 -0.25 -0.48
N TYR A 307 -0.14 0.98 -0.94
CA TYR A 307 1.12 1.71 -0.94
C TYR A 307 0.99 2.97 -0.09
N ASN A 308 1.81 3.10 0.95
CA ASN A 308 1.78 4.21 1.92
C ASN A 308 0.38 4.48 2.51
N GLY A 309 -0.40 3.42 2.76
CA GLY A 309 -1.78 3.52 3.27
C GLY A 309 -2.81 3.97 2.23
N GLU A 310 -2.49 3.96 0.94
CA GLU A 310 -3.41 4.21 -0.17
C GLU A 310 -3.55 2.94 -1.02
N SER A 311 -4.79 2.56 -1.36
CA SER A 311 -5.05 1.33 -2.12
C SER A 311 -4.58 1.45 -3.58
N ILE A 312 -3.93 0.40 -4.09
CA ILE A 312 -3.50 0.31 -5.48
C ILE A 312 -4.73 0.20 -6.39
N GLY A 313 -4.95 1.19 -7.26
CA GLY A 313 -6.10 1.22 -8.17
C GLY A 313 -6.00 0.24 -9.35
N ASN A 314 -4.79 -0.04 -9.83
CA ASN A 314 -4.54 -0.96 -10.95
C ASN A 314 -3.25 -1.74 -10.78
N LEU A 315 -3.24 -3.00 -11.23
CA LEU A 315 -2.04 -3.82 -11.40
C LEU A 315 -1.88 -4.23 -12.86
N TYR A 316 -0.68 -4.01 -13.39
CA TYR A 316 -0.28 -4.30 -14.75
C TYR A 316 0.78 -5.41 -14.78
N VAL A 317 0.78 -6.21 -15.84
CA VAL A 317 1.89 -7.09 -16.22
C VAL A 317 2.39 -6.65 -17.59
N GLU A 318 3.67 -6.22 -17.68
CA GLU A 318 4.23 -5.59 -18.90
C GLU A 318 3.35 -4.44 -19.44
N GLY A 319 2.82 -3.60 -18.53
CA GLY A 319 1.97 -2.45 -18.87
C GLY A 319 0.53 -2.80 -19.30
N MET A 320 0.06 -4.02 -19.01
CA MET A 320 -1.27 -4.50 -19.40
C MET A 320 -2.06 -5.05 -18.24
N ASP A 321 -3.33 -4.64 -18.14
CA ASP A 321 -4.29 -5.33 -17.29
C ASP A 321 -4.74 -6.61 -18.02
N LEU A 322 -4.64 -7.74 -17.34
CA LEU A 322 -4.97 -9.06 -17.87
C LEU A 322 -6.19 -9.68 -17.16
N LEU A 323 -6.66 -9.09 -16.06
CA LEU A 323 -7.68 -9.69 -15.18
C LEU A 323 -8.79 -8.72 -14.74
N GLY A 324 -8.70 -7.44 -15.12
CA GLY A 324 -9.77 -6.46 -15.00
C GLY A 324 -10.13 -6.07 -13.56
N GLY A 325 -9.22 -6.32 -12.60
CA GLY A 325 -9.45 -6.12 -11.17
C GLY A 325 -9.05 -7.32 -10.30
N ARG A 326 -9.12 -8.55 -10.81
CA ARG A 326 -8.88 -9.79 -10.03
C ARG A 326 -7.39 -10.11 -9.87
N TYR A 327 -6.60 -9.16 -9.37
CA TYR A 327 -5.14 -9.29 -9.39
C TYR A 327 -4.57 -10.28 -8.36
N SER A 328 -5.36 -10.71 -7.37
CA SER A 328 -5.04 -11.79 -6.42
C SER A 328 -4.65 -13.10 -7.14
N LEU A 329 -5.37 -13.48 -8.20
CA LEU A 329 -5.04 -14.60 -9.09
C LEU A 329 -3.62 -14.51 -9.67
N LEU A 330 -3.13 -13.30 -9.98
CA LEU A 330 -1.77 -13.06 -10.43
C LEU A 330 -0.79 -13.03 -9.26
N THR A 331 -1.07 -12.27 -8.20
CA THR A 331 -0.07 -12.04 -7.15
C THR A 331 0.18 -13.25 -6.26
N ARG A 332 -0.82 -14.12 -6.06
CA ARG A 332 -0.67 -15.38 -5.32
C ARG A 332 -0.01 -16.50 -6.15
N ASN A 333 -0.15 -16.51 -7.47
CA ASN A 333 0.26 -17.65 -8.31
C ASN A 333 1.44 -17.36 -9.27
N LEU A 334 1.75 -16.09 -9.58
CA LEU A 334 2.92 -15.72 -10.39
C LEU A 334 4.22 -15.86 -9.58
N SER A 335 5.16 -16.63 -10.14
CA SER A 335 6.48 -16.86 -9.53
C SER A 335 7.24 -15.54 -9.29
N ALA A 336 7.79 -15.41 -8.09
CA ALA A 336 8.70 -14.31 -7.74
C ALA A 336 9.94 -14.26 -8.65
N GLN A 337 10.36 -15.39 -9.21
CA GLN A 337 11.56 -15.50 -10.06
C GLN A 337 11.32 -14.97 -11.48
N ASP A 338 10.07 -15.03 -11.97
CA ASP A 338 9.69 -14.52 -13.29
C ASP A 338 9.52 -13.00 -13.35
N VAL A 339 9.50 -12.34 -12.19
CA VAL A 339 9.41 -10.88 -12.09
C VAL A 339 10.81 -10.27 -11.91
N LYS A 340 11.14 -9.32 -12.77
CA LYS A 340 12.42 -8.60 -12.80
C LYS A 340 12.41 -7.40 -11.85
N LYS A 341 11.33 -6.61 -11.90
CA LYS A 341 11.12 -5.42 -11.07
C LYS A 341 9.63 -5.11 -10.90
N VAL A 342 9.31 -4.43 -9.80
CA VAL A 342 8.00 -3.85 -9.50
C VAL A 342 8.12 -2.34 -9.64
N GLU A 343 7.26 -1.72 -10.44
CA GLU A 343 7.15 -0.27 -10.61
C GLU A 343 5.87 0.21 -9.93
N ILE A 344 5.97 1.08 -8.92
CA ILE A 344 4.83 1.75 -8.29
C ILE A 344 4.72 3.14 -8.90
N ILE A 345 3.64 3.40 -9.63
CA ILE A 345 3.34 4.64 -10.34
C ILE A 345 2.39 5.45 -9.45
N GLU A 346 2.86 6.54 -8.84
CA GLU A 346 2.09 7.28 -7.83
C GLU A 346 0.95 8.10 -8.45
N LYS A 347 1.22 8.84 -9.54
CA LYS A 347 0.22 9.64 -10.27
C LYS A 347 -0.28 8.93 -11.53
N HIS A 348 -0.85 7.73 -11.36
CA HIS A 348 -1.26 6.90 -12.50
C HIS A 348 -2.54 7.39 -13.20
N GLN A 349 -2.44 7.71 -14.49
CA GLN A 349 -3.57 8.06 -15.35
C GLN A 349 -3.70 7.00 -16.47
N PRO A 350 -4.60 6.00 -16.32
CA PRO A 350 -4.75 4.90 -17.30
C PRO A 350 -5.31 5.39 -18.64
N VAL A 351 -6.13 6.43 -18.66
CA VAL A 351 -6.80 6.91 -19.88
C VAL A 351 -5.92 7.94 -20.59
N LYS A 352 -5.41 7.62 -21.78
CA LYS A 352 -4.57 8.53 -22.59
C LYS A 352 -5.29 9.86 -22.88
N ALA A 353 -6.56 9.80 -23.26
CA ALA A 353 -7.38 10.98 -23.54
C ALA A 353 -7.47 11.99 -22.37
N LEU A 354 -7.36 11.53 -21.12
CA LEU A 354 -7.40 12.39 -19.92
C LEU A 354 -6.02 12.93 -19.49
N LYS A 355 -4.91 12.46 -20.09
CA LYS A 355 -3.55 12.87 -19.68
C LYS A 355 -3.36 14.38 -19.83
N GLY A 356 -3.04 15.02 -18.69
CA GLY A 356 -2.84 16.47 -18.58
C GLY A 356 -4.14 17.29 -18.50
N ILE A 357 -5.30 16.65 -18.40
CA ILE A 357 -6.59 17.29 -18.10
C ILE A 357 -6.92 17.04 -16.62
N THR A 358 -7.01 15.77 -16.22
CA THR A 358 -7.20 15.35 -14.83
C THR A 358 -5.99 14.59 -14.30
N SER A 359 -5.63 14.86 -13.05
CA SER A 359 -4.56 14.13 -12.35
C SER A 359 -5.05 12.72 -11.99
N GLY A 360 -4.17 11.73 -12.11
CA GLY A 360 -4.45 10.35 -11.68
C GLY A 360 -4.71 10.31 -10.17
N GLU A 361 -5.76 9.62 -9.74
CA GLU A 361 -6.22 9.69 -8.35
C GLU A 361 -5.60 8.67 -7.41
N LYS A 362 -5.05 7.56 -7.92
CA LYS A 362 -4.57 6.43 -7.12
C LYS A 362 -3.28 5.84 -7.68
N PRO A 363 -2.41 5.26 -6.83
CA PRO A 363 -1.22 4.57 -7.27
C PRO A 363 -1.55 3.30 -8.06
N ALA A 364 -0.66 2.91 -8.98
CA ALA A 364 -0.73 1.65 -9.71
C ALA A 364 0.57 0.86 -9.60
N ILE A 365 0.48 -0.47 -9.73
CA ILE A 365 1.63 -1.37 -9.80
C ILE A 365 1.82 -1.87 -11.23
N ASN A 366 3.07 -1.94 -11.71
CA ASN A 366 3.43 -2.66 -12.93
C ASN A 366 4.51 -3.71 -12.62
N LEU A 367 4.19 -4.97 -12.91
CA LEU A 367 5.10 -6.11 -12.82
C LEU A 367 5.81 -6.27 -14.16
N VAL A 368 7.12 -6.05 -14.17
CA VAL A 368 7.96 -6.24 -15.37
C VAL A 368 8.60 -7.62 -15.30
N LEU A 369 8.38 -8.42 -16.34
CA LEU A 369 8.82 -9.81 -16.40
C LEU A 369 10.30 -9.91 -16.78
N GLN A 370 10.89 -11.04 -16.42
CA GLN A 370 12.21 -11.44 -16.88
C GLN A 370 12.21 -11.76 -18.37
N ASP A 371 13.38 -11.65 -18.99
CA ASP A 371 13.53 -11.84 -20.44
C ASP A 371 13.31 -13.30 -20.90
N HIS A 372 13.36 -14.28 -19.99
CA HIS A 372 12.97 -15.67 -20.29
C HIS A 372 11.45 -15.90 -20.30
N ALA A 373 10.69 -15.18 -19.46
CA ALA A 373 9.25 -15.30 -19.29
C ALA A 373 8.45 -14.58 -20.41
N ARG A 374 9.02 -13.52 -20.98
CA ARG A 374 8.42 -12.72 -22.06
C ARG A 374 8.16 -13.56 -23.32
N GLY A 375 6.91 -13.59 -23.77
CA GLY A 375 6.53 -14.28 -25.01
C GLY A 375 6.54 -15.81 -24.93
N LYS A 376 6.76 -16.40 -23.75
CA LYS A 376 6.65 -17.84 -23.49
C LYS A 376 5.38 -18.15 -22.67
N TRP A 377 5.13 -19.44 -22.44
CA TRP A 377 4.31 -19.85 -21.31
C TRP A 377 5.22 -19.91 -20.10
N VAL A 378 4.77 -19.37 -18.98
CA VAL A 378 5.35 -19.57 -17.66
C VAL A 378 4.25 -20.06 -16.73
N GLY A 379 4.59 -20.86 -15.73
CA GLY A 379 3.59 -21.45 -14.86
C GLY A 379 4.14 -22.13 -13.64
N SER A 380 3.21 -22.62 -12.83
CA SER A 380 3.51 -23.52 -11.74
C SER A 380 2.44 -24.59 -11.62
N ALA A 381 2.85 -25.77 -11.18
CA ALA A 381 1.96 -26.86 -10.82
C ALA A 381 2.31 -27.34 -9.42
N ALA A 382 1.31 -27.58 -8.59
CA ALA A 382 1.46 -28.24 -7.30
C ALA A 382 0.43 -29.36 -7.16
N LEU A 383 0.84 -30.45 -6.52
CA LEU A 383 -0.05 -31.51 -6.08
C LEU A 383 0.43 -32.03 -4.73
N SER A 384 -0.45 -31.99 -3.74
CA SER A 384 -0.26 -32.45 -2.38
C SER A 384 -1.36 -33.44 -1.99
N GLY A 385 -0.98 -34.47 -1.26
CA GLY A 385 -1.89 -35.45 -0.66
C GLY A 385 -1.52 -35.67 0.80
N GLY A 386 -2.50 -35.98 1.64
CA GLY A 386 -2.28 -36.01 3.07
C GLY A 386 -3.36 -36.72 3.88
N VAL A 387 -3.14 -36.70 5.19
CA VAL A 387 -4.04 -37.27 6.20
C VAL A 387 -4.29 -36.23 7.28
N THR A 388 -5.47 -36.30 7.90
CA THR A 388 -5.78 -35.59 9.13
C THR A 388 -6.00 -36.60 10.27
N SER A 389 -6.15 -36.10 11.50
CA SER A 389 -6.46 -36.97 12.66
C SER A 389 -7.92 -37.45 12.68
N ASP A 390 -8.78 -36.83 11.88
CA ASP A 390 -10.11 -37.35 11.54
C ASP A 390 -10.00 -38.20 10.23
N PRO A 391 -10.90 -39.16 9.95
CA PRO A 391 -10.72 -40.16 8.88
C PRO A 391 -10.97 -39.64 7.44
N GLN A 392 -10.57 -38.40 7.15
CA GLN A 392 -10.68 -37.77 5.83
C GLN A 392 -9.31 -37.69 5.15
N ALA A 393 -9.24 -38.05 3.86
CA ALA A 393 -8.05 -37.82 3.05
C ALA A 393 -7.95 -36.34 2.69
N LEU A 394 -6.75 -35.76 2.76
CA LEU A 394 -6.49 -34.38 2.35
C LEU A 394 -5.87 -34.33 0.96
N TRP A 395 -6.23 -33.31 0.18
CA TRP A 395 -5.57 -32.97 -1.08
C TRP A 395 -5.51 -31.45 -1.29
N ASP A 396 -4.49 -31.03 -2.02
CA ASP A 396 -4.36 -29.68 -2.57
C ASP A 396 -3.72 -29.80 -3.96
N GLY A 397 -4.30 -29.17 -4.96
CA GLY A 397 -3.86 -29.19 -6.34
C GLY A 397 -3.99 -27.81 -6.96
N ASN A 398 -2.94 -27.33 -7.62
CA ASN A 398 -2.87 -26.02 -8.25
C ASN A 398 -2.17 -26.13 -9.61
N LEU A 399 -2.71 -25.48 -10.64
CA LEU A 399 -2.11 -25.31 -11.95
C LEU A 399 -2.33 -23.89 -12.44
N PHE A 400 -1.26 -23.12 -12.47
CA PHE A 400 -1.22 -21.75 -12.99
C PHE A 400 -0.44 -21.68 -14.30
N LEU A 401 -1.02 -21.05 -15.32
CA LEU A 401 -0.43 -20.88 -16.65
C LEU A 401 -0.63 -19.46 -17.18
N MET A 402 0.46 -18.71 -17.36
CA MET A 402 0.44 -17.38 -17.95
C MET A 402 1.24 -17.32 -19.25
N ARG A 403 0.72 -16.56 -20.21
CA ARG A 403 1.40 -16.18 -21.45
C ARG A 403 1.24 -14.70 -21.72
N VAL A 404 2.36 -13.99 -21.85
CA VAL A 404 2.38 -12.56 -22.18
C VAL A 404 3.04 -12.35 -23.55
N GLY A 405 2.22 -12.10 -24.57
CA GLY A 405 2.61 -12.07 -25.98
C GLY A 405 2.36 -10.74 -26.70
N ARG A 406 2.75 -10.69 -27.99
CA ARG A 406 2.56 -9.50 -28.84
C ARG A 406 1.12 -9.30 -29.31
N LYS A 407 0.36 -10.37 -29.55
CA LYS A 407 -1.02 -10.32 -30.07
C LYS A 407 -2.05 -10.95 -29.14
N TRP A 408 -1.66 -11.97 -28.37
CA TRP A 408 -2.52 -12.70 -27.46
C TRP A 408 -1.77 -12.88 -26.15
N ASN A 409 -2.47 -12.61 -25.05
CA ASN A 409 -2.07 -12.91 -23.69
C ASN A 409 -3.12 -13.85 -23.09
N SER A 410 -2.71 -14.73 -22.18
CA SER A 410 -3.61 -15.66 -21.49
C SER A 410 -3.17 -15.82 -20.05
N VAL A 411 -4.11 -15.92 -19.12
CA VAL A 411 -3.90 -16.26 -17.71
C VAL A 411 -4.92 -17.32 -17.35
N ASN A 412 -4.46 -18.48 -16.89
CA ASN A 412 -5.31 -19.61 -16.55
C ASN A 412 -4.91 -20.12 -15.16
N ASN A 413 -5.89 -20.47 -14.34
CA ASN A 413 -5.71 -20.99 -12.99
C ASN A 413 -6.71 -22.12 -12.77
N ILE A 414 -6.25 -23.27 -12.30
CA ILE A 414 -7.11 -24.39 -11.87
C ILE A 414 -6.62 -24.82 -10.50
N LYS A 415 -7.49 -24.76 -9.50
CA LYS A 415 -7.21 -25.20 -8.12
C LYS A 415 -8.27 -26.16 -7.61
N THR A 416 -7.90 -27.05 -6.72
CA THR A 416 -8.84 -27.79 -5.87
C THR A 416 -8.17 -28.18 -4.56
N ASN A 417 -8.90 -28.07 -3.45
CA ASN A 417 -8.39 -28.46 -2.15
C ASN A 417 -9.52 -28.93 -1.23
N ASN A 418 -9.14 -29.47 -0.09
CA ASN A 418 -9.99 -29.61 1.10
C ASN A 418 -9.24 -29.25 2.40
N THR A 419 -8.20 -28.41 2.28
CA THR A 419 -7.18 -28.14 3.30
C THR A 419 -7.47 -26.94 4.21
N GLY A 420 -8.54 -26.20 3.93
CA GLY A 420 -8.96 -24.98 4.65
C GLY A 420 -8.80 -23.69 3.83
N GLU A 421 -7.90 -23.67 2.82
CA GLU A 421 -7.67 -22.48 2.00
C GLU A 421 -8.91 -22.12 1.17
N ASP A 422 -9.42 -20.91 1.36
CA ASP A 422 -10.50 -20.35 0.53
C ASP A 422 -10.01 -20.00 -0.88
N LEU A 423 -10.66 -20.61 -1.87
CA LEU A 423 -10.43 -20.34 -3.28
C LEU A 423 -11.34 -19.22 -3.82
N SER A 424 -12.48 -18.94 -3.18
CA SER A 424 -13.45 -17.94 -3.66
C SER A 424 -12.87 -16.53 -3.63
N GLY A 425 -12.14 -16.18 -2.56
CA GLY A 425 -11.43 -14.92 -2.41
C GLY A 425 -10.34 -14.64 -3.46
N GLU A 426 -9.93 -15.60 -4.29
CA GLU A 426 -9.07 -15.31 -5.45
C GLU A 426 -9.85 -14.67 -6.61
N LEU A 427 -11.17 -14.86 -6.72
CA LEU A 427 -11.97 -14.22 -7.77
C LEU A 427 -12.43 -12.80 -7.39
N SER A 428 -12.23 -12.36 -6.15
CA SER A 428 -12.61 -11.03 -5.67
C SER A 428 -11.89 -9.90 -6.43
N GLY A 429 -12.66 -8.90 -6.86
CA GLY A 429 -12.16 -7.74 -7.60
C GLY A 429 -11.50 -6.69 -6.69
N LEU A 430 -10.24 -6.36 -6.96
CA LEU A 430 -9.47 -5.31 -6.28
C LEU A 430 -9.68 -3.91 -6.91
N SER A 431 -10.39 -3.83 -8.03
CA SER A 431 -10.72 -2.56 -8.70
C SER A 431 -11.74 -1.79 -7.86
N ILE A 432 -11.40 -0.59 -7.41
CA ILE A 432 -12.35 0.26 -6.68
C ILE A 432 -13.51 0.74 -7.57
N TYR A 433 -13.34 0.72 -8.91
CA TYR A 433 -14.44 0.92 -9.86
C TYR A 433 -15.39 -0.29 -9.92
N ASP A 434 -14.92 -1.49 -9.56
CA ASP A 434 -15.77 -2.69 -9.46
C ASP A 434 -16.42 -2.79 -8.06
N ARG A 435 -15.97 -1.99 -7.08
CA ARG A 435 -16.55 -1.89 -5.72
C ARG A 435 -17.40 -0.62 -5.51
N SER A 436 -17.58 0.22 -6.53
CA SER A 436 -18.30 1.52 -6.42
C SER A 436 -19.77 1.49 -6.83
N GLY A 437 -20.30 0.34 -7.25
CA GLY A 437 -21.72 0.11 -7.47
C GLY A 437 -22.13 -1.18 -6.76
N GLY A 438 -23.20 -1.12 -5.97
CA GLY A 438 -23.64 -2.23 -5.12
C GLY A 438 -22.79 -2.41 -3.87
N GLY A 439 -23.34 -2.09 -2.70
CA GLY A 439 -22.99 -2.89 -1.53
C GLY A 439 -23.47 -4.32 -1.79
N GLY A 440 -22.73 -5.33 -1.36
CA GLY A 440 -23.23 -6.70 -1.41
C GLY A 440 -24.53 -6.75 -0.59
N GLU A 441 -25.66 -6.91 -1.28
CA GLU A 441 -26.96 -7.01 -0.65
C GLU A 441 -27.03 -8.35 0.06
N ASP A 442 -26.78 -8.34 1.38
CA ASP A 442 -27.04 -9.50 2.23
C ASP A 442 -28.45 -10.02 1.94
N GLY A 443 -28.52 -11.29 1.55
CA GLY A 443 -29.78 -11.95 1.29
C GLY A 443 -30.75 -11.79 2.44
N PHE A 444 -32.04 -11.69 2.11
CA PHE A 444 -33.11 -11.67 3.11
C PHE A 444 -33.00 -12.89 4.01
N ILE A 445 -32.72 -14.06 3.43
CA ILE A 445 -32.44 -15.29 4.17
C ILE A 445 -30.95 -15.35 4.55
N SER A 446 -30.68 -15.49 5.85
CA SER A 446 -29.35 -15.60 6.45
C SER A 446 -29.21 -16.95 7.15
N VAL A 447 -29.08 -18.01 6.35
CA VAL A 447 -28.85 -19.39 6.78
C VAL A 447 -27.62 -19.93 6.05
N GLY A 448 -26.63 -20.40 6.81
CA GLY A 448 -25.34 -20.81 6.29
C GLY A 448 -24.42 -21.30 7.41
N THR A 449 -23.14 -21.42 7.09
CA THR A 449 -22.09 -21.74 8.07
C THR A 449 -21.67 -20.50 8.83
N SER A 450 -21.51 -20.61 10.15
CA SER A 450 -20.89 -19.57 10.97
C SER A 450 -19.40 -19.34 10.63
N GLU A 451 -18.83 -18.24 11.12
CA GLU A 451 -17.39 -17.93 11.07
C GLU A 451 -16.84 -17.64 12.48
N ALA A 452 -15.51 -17.70 12.63
CA ALA A 452 -14.81 -17.39 13.88
C ALA A 452 -13.63 -16.44 13.63
N PRO A 453 -13.20 -15.62 14.62
CA PRO A 453 -12.13 -14.64 14.47
C PRO A 453 -10.73 -15.30 14.54
N LEU A 454 -10.48 -16.21 13.60
CA LEU A 454 -9.26 -16.98 13.41
C LEU A 454 -9.00 -17.11 11.91
N ASP A 455 -7.74 -17.26 11.49
CA ASP A 455 -7.37 -17.39 10.08
C ASP A 455 -8.21 -18.48 9.38
N ALA A 456 -8.76 -18.15 8.21
CA ALA A 456 -9.80 -18.94 7.54
C ALA A 456 -9.41 -20.41 7.33
N ASP A 457 -8.13 -20.70 7.08
CA ASP A 457 -7.62 -22.06 6.86
C ASP A 457 -7.48 -22.89 8.15
N ARG A 458 -7.66 -22.29 9.33
CA ARG A 458 -7.78 -22.97 10.63
C ARG A 458 -9.19 -23.47 10.91
N VAL A 459 -10.21 -22.79 10.40
CA VAL A 459 -11.64 -23.01 10.74
C VAL A 459 -12.45 -23.67 9.62
N ARG A 460 -12.04 -23.53 8.36
CA ARG A 460 -12.83 -24.01 7.21
C ARG A 460 -12.67 -25.51 6.97
N PHE A 461 -13.75 -26.27 7.16
CA PHE A 461 -13.85 -27.66 6.69
C PHE A 461 -14.44 -27.67 5.28
N ASN A 462 -13.61 -27.31 4.31
CA ASN A 462 -14.03 -27.08 2.93
C ASN A 462 -13.79 -28.28 2.01
N THR A 463 -14.44 -28.26 0.85
CA THR A 463 -14.06 -29.01 -0.35
C THR A 463 -14.33 -28.09 -1.53
N SER A 464 -13.26 -27.52 -2.09
CA SER A 464 -13.35 -26.42 -3.06
C SER A 464 -12.69 -26.77 -4.38
N ALA A 465 -13.16 -26.15 -5.46
CA ALA A 465 -12.53 -26.15 -6.76
C ALA A 465 -12.69 -24.78 -7.43
N LEU A 466 -11.63 -24.31 -8.10
CA LEU A 466 -11.61 -23.08 -8.88
C LEU A 466 -11.10 -23.38 -10.28
N ALA A 467 -11.75 -22.84 -11.30
CA ALA A 467 -11.23 -22.77 -12.66
C ALA A 467 -11.44 -21.34 -13.19
N ASN A 468 -10.37 -20.71 -13.66
CA ASN A 468 -10.41 -19.38 -14.27
C ASN A 468 -9.58 -19.37 -15.56
N THR A 469 -10.12 -18.74 -16.60
CA THR A 469 -9.38 -18.38 -17.81
C THR A 469 -9.65 -16.93 -18.17
N SER A 470 -8.60 -16.18 -18.51
CA SER A 470 -8.68 -14.83 -19.05
C SER A 470 -7.80 -14.73 -20.28
N ASN A 471 -8.34 -14.20 -21.37
CA ASN A 471 -7.68 -14.10 -22.66
C ASN A 471 -7.80 -12.67 -23.19
N THR A 472 -6.66 -12.03 -23.42
CA THR A 472 -6.59 -10.68 -23.99
C THR A 472 -5.99 -10.72 -25.39
N TRP A 473 -6.77 -10.31 -26.38
CA TRP A 473 -6.33 -10.12 -27.76
C TRP A 473 -6.06 -8.64 -28.05
N LYS A 474 -4.88 -8.34 -28.58
CA LYS A 474 -4.51 -7.05 -29.13
C LYS A 474 -4.83 -7.07 -30.61
N LEU A 475 -5.81 -6.28 -31.01
CA LEU A 475 -6.23 -6.12 -32.39
C LEU A 475 -5.39 -5.02 -33.07
N ARG A 476 -5.78 -4.60 -34.27
CA ARG A 476 -5.22 -3.39 -34.88
C ARG A 476 -5.73 -2.16 -34.13
N ASP A 477 -5.22 -0.98 -34.48
CA ASP A 477 -5.89 0.28 -34.13
C ASP A 477 -5.97 0.60 -32.61
N ASP A 478 -5.03 0.10 -31.81
CA ASP A 478 -4.99 0.19 -30.34
C ASP A 478 -6.19 -0.45 -29.62
N TRP A 479 -7.00 -1.26 -30.33
CA TRP A 479 -8.07 -2.05 -29.74
C TRP A 479 -7.54 -3.26 -28.98
N LYS A 480 -8.12 -3.48 -27.80
CA LYS A 480 -7.98 -4.69 -26.99
C LYS A 480 -9.36 -5.31 -26.80
N PHE A 481 -9.41 -6.63 -26.86
CA PHE A 481 -10.56 -7.41 -26.45
C PHE A 481 -10.10 -8.36 -25.35
N ASN A 482 -10.76 -8.38 -24.21
CA ASN A 482 -10.55 -9.35 -23.14
C ASN A 482 -11.85 -10.18 -22.98
N ALA A 483 -11.71 -11.49 -22.90
CA ALA A 483 -12.79 -12.37 -22.48
C ALA A 483 -12.27 -13.27 -21.38
N SER A 484 -13.04 -13.38 -20.31
CA SER A 484 -12.71 -14.18 -19.15
C SER A 484 -13.93 -14.92 -18.61
N ALA A 485 -13.69 -16.12 -18.11
CA ALA A 485 -14.68 -16.96 -17.49
C ALA A 485 -14.07 -17.64 -16.26
N SER A 486 -14.81 -17.66 -15.17
CA SER A 486 -14.39 -18.28 -13.92
C SER A 486 -15.55 -19.02 -13.26
N TYR A 487 -15.21 -20.13 -12.62
CA TYR A 487 -16.10 -20.99 -11.87
C TYR A 487 -15.45 -21.34 -10.54
N VAL A 488 -16.18 -21.19 -9.44
CA VAL A 488 -15.82 -21.72 -8.13
C VAL A 488 -16.95 -22.61 -7.64
N PHE A 489 -16.57 -23.77 -7.13
CA PHE A 489 -17.39 -24.60 -6.28
C PHE A 489 -16.79 -24.57 -4.88
N ASP A 490 -17.62 -24.36 -3.87
CA ASP A 490 -17.23 -24.51 -2.48
C ASP A 490 -18.31 -25.28 -1.71
N ARG A 491 -17.91 -26.34 -1.01
CA ARG A 491 -18.73 -26.96 0.04
C ARG A 491 -18.02 -26.70 1.36
N LEU A 492 -18.70 -26.06 2.31
CA LEU A 492 -18.15 -25.73 3.61
C LEU A 492 -19.01 -26.36 4.71
N GLU A 493 -18.37 -26.80 5.78
CA GLU A 493 -19.01 -27.31 6.99
C GLU A 493 -18.54 -26.51 8.21
N SER A 494 -19.48 -26.14 9.09
CA SER A 494 -19.22 -25.52 10.40
C SER A 494 -19.89 -26.33 11.51
N SER A 495 -19.31 -26.27 12.70
CA SER A 495 -19.97 -26.70 13.93
C SER A 495 -19.45 -25.88 15.10
N ASN A 496 -20.38 -25.42 15.93
CA ASN A 496 -20.09 -24.59 17.09
C ASN A 496 -21.12 -24.81 18.21
N SER A 497 -20.81 -24.29 19.39
CA SER A 497 -21.77 -24.06 20.46
C SER A 497 -21.64 -22.62 20.93
N SER A 498 -22.76 -21.93 21.10
CA SER A 498 -22.79 -20.51 21.44
C SER A 498 -23.74 -20.21 22.60
N GLU A 499 -23.32 -19.27 23.43
CA GLU A 499 -24.07 -18.64 24.50
C GLU A 499 -24.22 -17.15 24.16
N THR A 500 -25.46 -16.66 24.06
CA THR A 500 -25.75 -15.24 23.81
C THR A 500 -26.52 -14.65 24.99
N THR A 501 -25.94 -13.68 25.68
CA THR A 501 -26.58 -12.94 26.76
C THR A 501 -27.00 -11.57 26.25
N TYR A 502 -28.30 -11.29 26.31
CA TYR A 502 -28.90 -9.99 25.99
C TYR A 502 -29.12 -9.22 27.29
N TYR A 503 -28.64 -7.98 27.35
CA TYR A 503 -28.82 -7.09 28.50
C TYR A 503 -30.04 -6.17 28.30
N PHE A 504 -30.86 -6.03 29.33
CA PHE A 504 -32.03 -5.16 29.40
C PHE A 504 -31.84 -4.18 30.58
N GLU A 505 -32.72 -3.18 30.73
CA GLU A 505 -32.65 -2.29 31.90
C GLU A 505 -33.09 -2.97 33.21
N ASP A 506 -33.89 -4.04 33.12
CA ASP A 506 -34.49 -4.78 34.23
C ASP A 506 -33.94 -6.21 34.43
N GLY A 507 -33.01 -6.67 33.59
CA GLY A 507 -32.38 -7.98 33.72
C GLY A 507 -31.50 -8.40 32.54
N GLU A 508 -31.23 -9.70 32.44
CA GLU A 508 -30.50 -10.31 31.32
C GLU A 508 -31.22 -11.60 30.84
N ARG A 509 -31.10 -11.92 29.54
CA ARG A 509 -31.63 -13.16 28.95
C ARG A 509 -30.50 -13.91 28.24
N THR A 510 -30.19 -15.10 28.72
CA THR A 510 -29.19 -15.99 28.09
C THR A 510 -29.86 -17.07 27.23
N ILE A 511 -29.28 -17.28 26.05
CA ILE A 511 -29.69 -18.28 25.05
C ILE A 511 -28.49 -19.19 24.77
N GLU A 512 -28.69 -20.50 24.90
CA GLU A 512 -27.70 -21.54 24.64
C GLU A 512 -28.15 -22.41 23.47
N GLU A 513 -27.33 -22.46 22.42
CA GLU A 513 -27.63 -23.13 21.15
C GLU A 513 -26.35 -23.79 20.58
N SER A 514 -26.49 -24.90 19.87
CA SER A 514 -25.38 -25.57 19.16
C SER A 514 -25.72 -25.79 17.69
N GLU A 515 -24.77 -25.46 16.81
CA GLU A 515 -24.87 -25.50 15.36
C GLU A 515 -24.13 -26.70 14.76
N GLU A 516 -24.77 -27.33 13.78
CA GLU A 516 -24.10 -28.02 12.68
C GLU A 516 -24.63 -27.45 11.35
N ALA A 517 -23.76 -26.93 10.49
CA ALA A 517 -24.18 -26.39 9.19
C ALA A 517 -23.29 -26.86 8.04
N MET A 518 -23.90 -26.96 6.86
CA MET A 518 -23.24 -27.24 5.59
C MET A 518 -23.80 -26.31 4.51
N THR A 519 -22.92 -25.62 3.79
CA THR A 519 -23.24 -24.88 2.56
C THR A 519 -22.65 -25.59 1.34
N ARG A 520 -23.28 -25.37 0.18
CA ARG A 520 -22.76 -25.72 -1.15
C ARG A 520 -23.02 -24.55 -2.06
N GLN A 521 -21.95 -23.90 -2.52
CA GLN A 521 -21.99 -22.70 -3.33
C GLN A 521 -21.35 -22.97 -4.69
N HIS A 522 -22.04 -22.55 -5.75
CA HIS A 522 -21.55 -22.54 -7.12
C HIS A 522 -21.55 -21.10 -7.64
N ASN A 523 -20.38 -20.51 -7.86
CA ASN A 523 -20.23 -19.17 -8.40
C ASN A 523 -19.72 -19.27 -9.84
N VAL A 524 -20.48 -18.73 -10.80
CA VAL A 524 -20.13 -18.66 -12.23
C VAL A 524 -20.04 -17.20 -12.61
N GLN A 525 -18.90 -16.79 -13.18
CA GLN A 525 -18.68 -15.43 -13.67
C GLN A 525 -18.20 -15.47 -15.13
N ALA A 526 -18.79 -14.63 -15.97
CA ALA A 526 -18.33 -14.34 -17.32
C ALA A 526 -18.15 -12.83 -17.48
N ARG A 527 -17.03 -12.40 -18.06
CA ARG A 527 -16.75 -10.98 -18.33
C ARG A 527 -16.11 -10.80 -19.71
N VAL A 528 -16.68 -9.89 -20.48
CA VAL A 528 -16.21 -9.48 -21.80
C VAL A 528 -15.94 -7.98 -21.77
N GLU A 529 -14.75 -7.58 -22.20
CA GLU A 529 -14.30 -6.18 -22.15
C GLU A 529 -13.66 -5.77 -23.50
N ALA A 530 -14.17 -4.69 -24.08
CA ALA A 530 -13.63 -4.08 -25.30
C ALA A 530 -13.08 -2.70 -24.98
N GLU A 531 -11.77 -2.48 -25.15
CA GLU A 531 -11.08 -1.21 -24.88
C GLU A 531 -10.41 -0.66 -26.15
N ALA A 532 -10.55 0.63 -26.41
CA ALA A 532 -9.69 1.40 -27.32
C ALA A 532 -9.20 2.66 -26.60
N ASN A 533 -7.89 2.75 -26.36
CA ASN A 533 -7.29 3.80 -25.53
C ASN A 533 -6.31 4.64 -26.36
N ARG A 534 -6.77 5.77 -26.91
CA ARG A 534 -6.00 6.71 -27.74
C ARG A 534 -5.93 8.10 -27.10
N ASP A 535 -5.09 8.97 -27.65
CA ASP A 535 -4.89 10.33 -27.12
C ASP A 535 -6.10 11.26 -27.38
N GLU A 536 -6.89 10.97 -28.44
CA GLU A 536 -8.09 11.75 -28.82
C GLU A 536 -9.40 11.16 -28.31
N TYR A 537 -9.46 9.84 -28.11
CA TYR A 537 -10.65 9.19 -27.54
C TYR A 537 -10.28 7.95 -26.73
N PHE A 538 -11.15 7.64 -25.78
CA PHE A 538 -11.16 6.41 -25.02
C PHE A 538 -12.54 5.77 -25.16
N PHE A 539 -12.59 4.50 -25.50
CA PHE A 539 -13.79 3.68 -25.44
C PHE A 539 -13.49 2.48 -24.56
N ARG A 540 -14.41 2.17 -23.66
CA ARG A 540 -14.44 0.94 -22.88
C ARG A 540 -15.89 0.51 -22.75
N ASN A 541 -16.16 -0.77 -23.00
CA ASN A 541 -17.41 -1.39 -22.60
C ASN A 541 -17.10 -2.73 -21.92
N VAL A 542 -17.72 -2.97 -20.77
CA VAL A 542 -17.53 -4.19 -19.97
C VAL A 542 -18.90 -4.81 -19.70
N LEU A 543 -19.18 -5.93 -20.35
CA LEU A 543 -20.34 -6.77 -20.07
C LEU A 543 -19.94 -7.86 -19.07
N ARG A 544 -20.73 -8.03 -18.02
CA ARG A 544 -20.55 -9.04 -16.97
C ARG A 544 -21.84 -9.83 -16.80
N ALA A 545 -21.71 -11.12 -16.56
CA ALA A 545 -22.80 -11.96 -16.11
C ALA A 545 -22.27 -12.85 -14.97
N GLU A 546 -22.98 -12.85 -13.86
CA GLU A 546 -22.61 -13.59 -12.66
C GLU A 546 -23.83 -14.34 -12.12
N GLY A 547 -23.60 -15.55 -11.63
CA GLY A 547 -24.61 -16.39 -11.01
C GLY A 547 -24.00 -17.10 -9.81
N GLU A 548 -24.56 -16.84 -8.63
CA GLU A 548 -24.24 -17.54 -7.39
C GLU A 548 -25.41 -18.43 -7.00
N PHE A 549 -25.14 -19.69 -6.74
CA PHE A 549 -26.16 -20.68 -6.37
C PHE A 549 -25.72 -21.37 -5.07
N GLN A 550 -26.27 -20.90 -3.96
CA GLN A 550 -26.00 -21.47 -2.64
C GLN A 550 -27.18 -22.31 -2.13
N ASP A 551 -26.95 -23.59 -1.88
CA ASP A 551 -27.78 -24.43 -1.02
C ASP A 551 -27.18 -24.43 0.40
N ALA A 552 -28.01 -24.25 1.42
CA ALA A 552 -27.59 -24.34 2.83
C ALA A 552 -28.48 -25.29 3.63
N LEU A 553 -27.87 -26.02 4.55
CA LEU A 553 -28.49 -26.87 5.56
C LEU A 553 -27.90 -26.48 6.92
N GLN A 554 -28.74 -26.16 7.89
CA GLN A 554 -28.33 -25.81 9.26
C GLN A 554 -29.22 -26.55 10.26
N THR A 555 -28.62 -27.35 11.14
CA THR A 555 -29.29 -28.03 12.24
C THR A 555 -28.94 -27.31 13.53
N MET A 556 -29.96 -27.01 14.32
CA MET A 556 -29.87 -26.29 15.58
C MET A 556 -30.35 -27.20 16.71
N THR A 557 -29.60 -27.22 17.80
CA THR A 557 -29.95 -27.92 19.05
C THR A 557 -29.77 -26.99 20.24
N GLY A 558 -30.27 -27.37 21.42
CA GLY A 558 -30.33 -26.48 22.59
C GLY A 558 -31.76 -26.04 22.88
N GLN A 559 -31.97 -24.76 23.16
CA GLN A 559 -33.29 -24.23 23.57
C GLN A 559 -34.38 -24.34 22.48
N TYR A 560 -34.01 -24.25 21.19
CA TYR A 560 -34.96 -24.24 20.06
C TYR A 560 -34.57 -25.23 18.94
N PRO A 561 -34.71 -26.56 19.14
CA PRO A 561 -34.29 -27.55 18.16
C PRO A 561 -35.01 -27.42 16.81
N ASN A 562 -34.25 -27.29 15.73
CA ASN A 562 -34.80 -27.17 14.39
C ASN A 562 -33.81 -27.53 13.27
N THR A 563 -34.33 -27.88 12.09
CA THR A 563 -33.57 -28.06 10.85
C THR A 563 -34.00 -27.02 9.82
N GLN A 564 -33.05 -26.29 9.26
CA GLN A 564 -33.26 -25.25 8.25
C GLN A 564 -32.65 -25.67 6.92
N THR A 565 -33.39 -25.46 5.83
CA THR A 565 -32.90 -25.64 4.47
C THR A 565 -33.17 -24.37 3.66
N ALA A 566 -32.12 -23.81 3.07
CA ALA A 566 -32.22 -22.63 2.22
C ALA A 566 -31.66 -22.88 0.82
N ARG A 567 -32.28 -22.22 -0.17
CA ARG A 567 -31.77 -22.10 -1.54
C ARG A 567 -31.72 -20.64 -1.92
N LEU A 568 -30.54 -20.17 -2.29
CA LEU A 568 -30.23 -18.76 -2.52
C LEU A 568 -29.61 -18.60 -3.92
N PRO A 569 -30.42 -18.69 -4.99
CA PRO A 569 -29.99 -18.31 -6.33
C PRO A 569 -29.96 -16.77 -6.43
N TYR A 570 -28.82 -16.26 -6.89
CA TYR A 570 -28.56 -14.87 -7.23
C TYR A 570 -28.02 -14.83 -8.66
N ILE A 571 -28.57 -13.97 -9.50
CA ILE A 571 -28.09 -13.75 -10.88
C ILE A 571 -28.02 -12.26 -11.12
N THR A 572 -26.90 -11.79 -11.66
CA THR A 572 -26.72 -10.40 -12.09
C THR A 572 -26.12 -10.31 -13.50
N VAL A 573 -26.55 -9.29 -14.24
CA VAL A 573 -26.00 -8.93 -15.56
C VAL A 573 -25.75 -7.42 -15.57
N SER A 574 -24.49 -7.04 -15.83
CA SER A 574 -24.03 -5.64 -15.75
C SER A 574 -23.39 -5.19 -17.06
N ASP A 575 -23.67 -3.95 -17.48
CA ASP A 575 -22.99 -3.25 -18.57
C ASP A 575 -22.38 -1.93 -18.07
N ASP A 576 -21.05 -1.81 -18.13
CA ASP A 576 -20.29 -0.56 -17.89
C ASP A 576 -19.77 -0.03 -19.23
N LEU A 577 -20.45 0.98 -19.78
CA LEU A 577 -20.03 1.74 -20.96
C LEU A 577 -19.39 3.06 -20.54
N ARG A 578 -18.15 3.28 -20.99
CA ARG A 578 -17.41 4.54 -20.81
C ARG A 578 -16.80 5.01 -22.13
N TYR A 579 -17.26 6.16 -22.60
CA TYR A 579 -16.70 6.85 -23.76
C TYR A 579 -16.18 8.23 -23.37
N ILE A 580 -14.95 8.56 -23.77
CA ILE A 580 -14.36 9.88 -23.57
C ILE A 580 -13.86 10.40 -24.91
N HIS A 581 -14.25 11.62 -25.27
CA HIS A 581 -13.71 12.33 -26.42
C HIS A 581 -12.94 13.57 -25.96
N ARG A 582 -11.71 13.74 -26.46
CA ARG A 582 -10.83 14.86 -26.15
C ARG A 582 -10.75 15.82 -27.34
N LYS A 583 -11.00 17.10 -27.09
CA LYS A 583 -10.75 18.17 -28.07
C LYS A 583 -9.90 19.27 -27.44
N GLY A 584 -8.59 19.17 -27.64
CA GLY A 584 -7.60 20.09 -27.06
C GLY A 584 -7.45 19.92 -25.53
N GLY A 585 -7.83 20.95 -24.78
CA GLY A 585 -7.80 21.00 -23.32
C GLY A 585 -9.14 20.71 -22.63
N ARG A 586 -10.10 20.13 -23.36
CA ARG A 586 -11.42 19.73 -22.87
C ARG A 586 -11.65 18.24 -23.11
N SER A 587 -12.23 17.56 -22.14
CA SER A 587 -12.79 16.21 -22.24
C SER A 587 -14.31 16.25 -22.15
N LEU A 588 -14.98 15.48 -22.99
CA LEU A 588 -16.39 15.11 -22.84
C LEU A 588 -16.41 13.62 -22.51
N THR A 589 -16.97 13.26 -21.36
CA THR A 589 -17.17 11.87 -20.92
C THR A 589 -18.65 11.55 -20.98
N LEU A 590 -18.99 10.41 -21.56
CA LEU A 590 -20.26 9.71 -21.41
C LEU A 590 -19.98 8.44 -20.61
N MET A 591 -20.75 8.20 -19.56
CA MET A 591 -20.79 6.93 -18.85
C MET A 591 -22.23 6.44 -18.77
N SER A 592 -22.43 5.14 -18.92
CA SER A 592 -23.69 4.46 -18.63
C SER A 592 -23.36 3.16 -17.93
N GLN A 593 -23.82 3.01 -16.71
CA GLN A 593 -23.80 1.76 -15.97
C GLN A 593 -25.23 1.25 -15.88
N ASN A 594 -25.44 -0.03 -16.19
CA ASN A 594 -26.75 -0.69 -16.13
C ASN A 594 -26.57 -2.05 -15.46
N ASP A 595 -27.35 -2.32 -14.42
CA ASP A 595 -27.29 -3.54 -13.62
C ASP A 595 -28.69 -4.16 -13.53
N PHE A 596 -28.80 -5.44 -13.84
CA PHE A 596 -30.03 -6.22 -13.74
C PHE A 596 -29.80 -7.39 -12.78
N THR A 597 -30.58 -7.44 -11.71
CA THR A 597 -30.38 -8.39 -10.60
C THR A 597 -31.65 -9.19 -10.33
N GLN A 598 -31.51 -10.50 -10.10
CA GLN A 598 -32.60 -11.40 -9.77
C GLN A 598 -32.27 -12.29 -8.56
N TYR A 599 -33.22 -12.40 -7.64
CA TYR A 599 -33.21 -13.33 -6.50
C TYR A 599 -34.48 -14.21 -6.53
N ASP A 600 -34.36 -15.50 -6.20
CA ASP A 600 -35.49 -16.41 -5.89
C ASP A 600 -35.13 -17.23 -4.64
N GLN A 601 -34.99 -16.53 -3.52
CA GLN A 601 -34.56 -17.14 -2.26
C GLN A 601 -35.71 -17.90 -1.60
N ARG A 602 -35.39 -19.08 -1.06
CA ARG A 602 -36.35 -19.96 -0.39
C ARG A 602 -35.75 -20.52 0.88
N LEU A 603 -36.49 -20.47 1.98
CA LEU A 603 -36.14 -21.06 3.26
C LEU A 603 -37.28 -21.96 3.73
N THR A 604 -36.95 -23.14 4.23
CA THR A 604 -37.86 -24.02 4.96
C THR A 604 -37.25 -24.37 6.31
N VAL A 605 -37.98 -24.12 7.39
CA VAL A 605 -37.58 -24.46 8.77
C VAL A 605 -38.53 -25.54 9.28
N LEU A 606 -37.97 -26.59 9.86
CA LEU A 606 -38.67 -27.70 10.49
C LEU A 606 -38.32 -27.66 11.98
N ARG A 607 -39.30 -27.41 12.85
CA ARG A 607 -39.07 -27.36 14.31
C ARG A 607 -39.34 -28.74 14.92
N ASP A 608 -38.37 -29.27 15.67
CA ASP A 608 -38.50 -30.56 16.33
C ASP A 608 -39.22 -30.39 17.68
N GLY A 609 -40.27 -31.18 17.92
CA GLY A 609 -40.93 -31.26 19.23
C GLY A 609 -42.30 -30.58 19.37
N SER A 610 -42.89 -30.01 18.32
CA SER A 610 -44.31 -29.61 18.37
C SER A 610 -45.20 -30.87 18.42
N GLY A 611 -45.65 -31.23 19.62
CA GLY A 611 -46.57 -32.35 19.82
C GLY A 611 -47.83 -32.23 18.94
N ASN A 612 -48.22 -33.33 18.31
CA ASN A 612 -49.43 -33.46 17.47
C ASN A 612 -49.51 -32.57 16.22
N GLY A 613 -48.52 -32.66 15.33
CA GLY A 613 -48.72 -32.44 13.88
C GLY A 613 -49.39 -31.13 13.48
N SER A 614 -49.14 -30.05 14.23
CA SER A 614 -49.71 -28.73 13.96
C SER A 614 -49.06 -28.11 12.72
N ALA A 615 -49.83 -27.24 12.04
CA ALA A 615 -49.37 -26.55 10.83
C ALA A 615 -48.19 -25.58 11.08
N ASP A 616 -47.92 -25.25 12.35
CA ASP A 616 -46.84 -24.35 12.78
C ASP A 616 -45.46 -25.03 12.89
N SER A 617 -45.40 -26.35 12.67
CA SER A 617 -44.15 -27.14 12.71
C SER A 617 -43.23 -26.92 11.49
N VAL A 618 -43.80 -26.44 10.38
CA VAL A 618 -43.11 -26.25 9.10
C VAL A 618 -43.29 -24.82 8.61
N GLN A 619 -42.25 -24.02 8.72
CA GLN A 619 -42.23 -22.64 8.24
C GLN A 619 -41.63 -22.57 6.85
N ARG A 620 -42.20 -21.73 5.99
CA ARG A 620 -41.73 -21.55 4.60
C ARG A 620 -41.70 -20.07 4.24
N GLN A 621 -40.52 -19.58 3.91
CA GLN A 621 -40.31 -18.25 3.33
C GLN A 621 -39.95 -18.39 1.86
N ARG A 622 -40.55 -17.56 1.02
CA ARG A 622 -40.05 -17.26 -0.33
C ARG A 622 -39.83 -15.76 -0.47
N VAL A 623 -38.76 -15.36 -1.16
CA VAL A 623 -38.43 -13.98 -1.50
C VAL A 623 -37.96 -13.94 -2.95
N GLY A 624 -38.83 -13.49 -3.84
CA GLY A 624 -38.51 -13.19 -5.22
C GLY A 624 -38.26 -11.70 -5.39
N ILE A 625 -37.08 -11.34 -5.91
CA ILE A 625 -36.74 -9.95 -6.22
C ILE A 625 -36.29 -9.87 -7.68
N LEU A 626 -36.77 -8.82 -8.34
CA LEU A 626 -36.31 -8.40 -9.66
C LEU A 626 -35.95 -6.92 -9.56
N ASP A 627 -34.70 -6.58 -9.82
CA ASP A 627 -34.22 -5.20 -9.76
C ASP A 627 -33.49 -4.80 -11.05
N PHE A 628 -33.65 -3.53 -11.43
CA PHE A 628 -32.95 -2.93 -12.55
C PHE A 628 -32.50 -1.51 -12.17
N ASN A 629 -31.20 -1.29 -12.19
CA ASN A 629 -30.55 -0.05 -11.84
C ASN A 629 -29.81 0.54 -13.05
N THR A 630 -29.81 1.87 -13.19
CA THR A 630 -29.03 2.57 -14.22
C THR A 630 -28.53 3.92 -13.71
N ASP A 631 -27.21 4.18 -13.84
CA ASP A 631 -26.62 5.51 -13.72
C ASP A 631 -26.00 5.89 -15.06
N THR A 632 -26.58 6.89 -15.72
CA THR A 632 -26.10 7.41 -17.00
C THR A 632 -25.82 8.90 -16.87
N TYR A 633 -24.59 9.31 -17.18
CA TYR A 633 -24.18 10.71 -17.08
C TYR A 633 -23.27 11.18 -18.20
N VAL A 634 -23.30 12.50 -18.39
CA VAL A 634 -22.34 13.23 -19.20
C VAL A 634 -21.53 14.15 -18.28
N SER A 635 -20.21 14.15 -18.41
CA SER A 635 -19.34 15.10 -17.72
C SER A 635 -18.43 15.84 -18.69
N THR A 636 -18.09 17.07 -18.32
CA THR A 636 -17.16 17.92 -19.05
C THR A 636 -16.18 18.58 -18.09
N ASP A 637 -14.90 18.52 -18.44
CA ASP A 637 -13.82 19.10 -17.63
C ASP A 637 -13.16 20.26 -18.40
N PHE A 638 -13.16 21.43 -17.78
CA PHE A 638 -12.64 22.67 -18.35
C PHE A 638 -11.40 23.12 -17.57
N ARG A 639 -10.22 22.99 -18.20
CA ARG A 639 -9.01 23.61 -17.67
C ARG A 639 -9.04 25.13 -17.90
N VAL A 640 -9.32 25.89 -16.83
CA VAL A 640 -9.46 27.35 -16.89
C VAL A 640 -8.10 28.05 -16.84
N SER A 641 -7.15 27.51 -16.07
CA SER A 641 -5.82 28.11 -15.92
C SER A 641 -4.72 27.05 -15.69
N ARG A 642 -3.51 27.50 -15.36
CA ARG A 642 -2.42 26.58 -14.98
C ARG A 642 -2.64 26.06 -13.56
N GLY A 643 -3.41 24.99 -13.46
CA GLY A 643 -3.65 24.25 -12.22
C GLY A 643 -5.14 24.17 -11.87
N LEU A 644 -5.93 25.16 -12.30
CA LEU A 644 -7.38 25.18 -12.07
C LEU A 644 -8.16 24.46 -13.17
N THR A 645 -8.94 23.46 -12.77
CA THR A 645 -9.91 22.72 -13.59
C THR A 645 -11.29 22.84 -12.93
N ILE A 646 -12.31 23.16 -13.73
CA ILE A 646 -13.72 23.14 -13.34
C ILE A 646 -14.38 21.96 -14.05
N GLY A 647 -14.93 21.03 -13.29
CA GLY A 647 -15.72 19.92 -13.81
C GLY A 647 -17.22 20.17 -13.61
N LEU A 648 -18.02 19.65 -14.54
CA LEU A 648 -19.46 19.56 -14.39
C LEU A 648 -19.92 18.20 -14.91
N ARG A 649 -20.48 17.38 -14.03
CA ARG A 649 -21.22 16.14 -14.36
C ARG A 649 -22.70 16.39 -14.19
N GLY A 650 -23.51 15.97 -15.16
CA GLY A 650 -24.96 15.91 -15.08
C GLY A 650 -25.42 14.52 -15.50
N GLY A 651 -26.29 13.90 -14.70
CA GLY A 651 -26.69 12.52 -14.91
C GLY A 651 -28.09 12.21 -14.42
N LEU A 652 -28.52 11.01 -14.77
CA LEU A 652 -29.77 10.40 -14.37
C LEU A 652 -29.45 9.04 -13.76
N ASP A 653 -29.87 8.86 -12.52
CA ASP A 653 -29.76 7.64 -11.75
C ASP A 653 -31.17 7.15 -11.45
N ALA A 654 -31.48 5.90 -11.73
CA ALA A 654 -32.83 5.35 -11.63
C ALA A 654 -32.81 3.85 -11.28
N SER A 655 -33.84 3.43 -10.57
CA SER A 655 -34.01 2.05 -10.09
C SER A 655 -35.47 1.63 -10.19
N VAL A 656 -35.72 0.36 -10.53
CA VAL A 656 -37.04 -0.27 -10.50
C VAL A 656 -36.93 -1.67 -9.89
N ARG A 657 -37.46 -1.82 -8.68
CA ARG A 657 -37.38 -3.03 -7.87
C ARG A 657 -38.77 -3.60 -7.60
N ARG A 658 -38.97 -4.88 -7.93
CA ARG A 658 -40.15 -5.65 -7.53
C ARG A 658 -39.77 -6.66 -6.46
N LEU A 659 -40.53 -6.69 -5.37
CA LEU A 659 -40.43 -7.65 -4.27
C LEU A 659 -41.76 -8.42 -4.16
N ASP A 660 -41.70 -9.74 -4.41
CA ASP A 660 -42.74 -10.70 -3.99
C ASP A 660 -42.17 -11.52 -2.83
N SER A 661 -42.81 -11.52 -1.67
CA SER A 661 -42.43 -12.42 -0.59
C SER A 661 -43.64 -12.96 0.16
N ARG A 662 -43.49 -14.19 0.67
CA ARG A 662 -44.56 -14.93 1.33
C ARG A 662 -43.98 -15.81 2.41
N LEU A 663 -44.47 -15.62 3.64
CA LEU A 663 -44.18 -16.44 4.81
C LEU A 663 -45.41 -17.27 5.18
N GLU A 664 -45.19 -18.57 5.45
CA GLU A 664 -46.19 -19.54 5.88
C GLU A 664 -45.70 -20.30 7.12
N GLY A 665 -46.61 -20.81 7.95
CA GLY A 665 -46.27 -21.66 9.10
C GLY A 665 -45.85 -20.92 10.38
N VAL A 666 -46.03 -19.60 10.44
CA VAL A 666 -45.82 -18.80 11.67
C VAL A 666 -47.17 -18.57 12.35
N GLY A 667 -47.40 -19.28 13.45
CA GLY A 667 -48.58 -19.10 14.29
C GLY A 667 -48.59 -17.76 15.04
N GLY A 668 -49.78 -17.33 15.48
CA GLY A 668 -49.94 -16.08 16.26
C GLY A 668 -50.29 -14.83 15.43
N SER A 669 -51.16 -14.96 14.42
CA SER A 669 -51.62 -13.88 13.52
C SER A 669 -52.32 -12.66 14.17
N GLY A 670 -52.44 -12.62 15.50
CA GLY A 670 -52.87 -11.44 16.26
C GLY A 670 -51.71 -10.64 16.90
N ALA A 671 -50.53 -11.22 17.02
CA ALA A 671 -49.32 -10.58 17.55
C ALA A 671 -48.38 -10.09 16.42
N PHE A 672 -48.43 -10.75 15.26
CA PHE A 672 -47.69 -10.36 14.06
C PHE A 672 -48.65 -9.78 13.02
N GLY A 673 -48.16 -8.80 12.25
CA GLY A 673 -48.90 -8.14 11.19
C GLY A 673 -48.97 -8.95 9.89
N ASN A 674 -48.62 -8.32 8.77
CA ASN A 674 -48.67 -8.94 7.45
C ASN A 674 -47.47 -9.90 7.22
N PHE A 675 -47.69 -10.96 6.44
CA PHE A 675 -46.68 -11.98 6.07
C PHE A 675 -46.48 -12.11 4.55
N ARG A 676 -47.08 -11.20 3.77
CA ARG A 676 -46.95 -11.16 2.31
C ARG A 676 -46.57 -9.77 1.82
N ASN A 677 -45.60 -9.70 0.92
CA ASN A 677 -45.27 -8.48 0.17
C ASN A 677 -45.49 -8.75 -1.33
N ASP A 678 -46.06 -7.78 -2.04
CA ASP A 678 -46.12 -7.71 -3.50
C ASP A 678 -46.05 -6.21 -3.84
N LEU A 679 -44.83 -5.68 -3.83
CA LEU A 679 -44.56 -4.25 -4.00
C LEU A 679 -43.67 -4.05 -5.23
N THR A 680 -43.95 -3.01 -6.00
CA THR A 680 -42.98 -2.42 -6.93
C THR A 680 -42.60 -1.04 -6.41
N ALA A 681 -41.35 -0.87 -6.04
CA ALA A 681 -40.75 0.41 -5.69
C ALA A 681 -39.85 0.88 -6.83
N ALA A 682 -39.81 2.18 -7.07
CA ALA A 682 -38.92 2.74 -8.09
C ALA A 682 -38.48 4.14 -7.67
N TYR A 683 -37.34 4.60 -8.18
CA TYR A 683 -36.98 6.01 -8.09
C TYR A 683 -36.34 6.53 -9.37
N ILE A 684 -36.46 7.85 -9.55
CA ILE A 684 -35.68 8.61 -10.52
C ILE A 684 -34.98 9.74 -9.78
N ARG A 685 -33.68 9.86 -10.00
CA ARG A 685 -32.76 10.77 -9.30
C ARG A 685 -31.89 11.52 -10.32
N PRO A 686 -32.42 12.55 -11.02
CA PRO A 686 -31.58 13.49 -11.74
C PRO A 686 -30.61 14.20 -10.78
N TYR A 687 -29.35 14.33 -11.19
CA TYR A 687 -28.30 14.91 -10.36
C TYR A 687 -27.31 15.75 -11.16
N VAL A 688 -26.68 16.69 -10.46
CA VAL A 688 -25.61 17.53 -10.97
C VAL A 688 -24.46 17.55 -9.96
N THR A 689 -23.24 17.38 -10.43
CA THR A 689 -22.01 17.43 -9.63
C THR A 689 -21.07 18.46 -10.23
N PRO A 690 -21.15 19.73 -9.80
CA PRO A 690 -20.07 20.69 -9.95
C PRO A 690 -18.84 20.22 -9.16
N SER A 691 -17.66 20.33 -9.78
CA SER A 691 -16.37 20.09 -9.12
C SER A 691 -15.35 21.17 -9.47
N LEU A 692 -14.43 21.39 -8.55
CA LEU A 692 -13.33 22.33 -8.66
C LEU A 692 -12.04 21.63 -8.20
N GLU A 693 -11.05 21.55 -9.08
CA GLU A 693 -9.72 21.03 -8.77
C GLU A 693 -8.67 22.13 -8.99
N TYR A 694 -7.77 22.29 -8.04
CA TYR A 694 -6.59 23.14 -8.12
C TYR A 694 -5.34 22.30 -7.82
N ASP A 695 -4.56 21.99 -8.86
CA ASP A 695 -3.30 21.24 -8.76
C ASP A 695 -2.10 22.17 -8.99
N SER A 696 -1.17 22.18 -8.05
CA SER A 696 0.10 22.88 -8.11
C SER A 696 1.20 22.04 -7.43
N LYS A 697 2.47 22.42 -7.61
CA LYS A 697 3.63 21.67 -7.08
C LYS A 697 3.61 21.40 -5.56
N SER A 698 2.90 22.23 -4.78
CA SER A 698 2.87 22.15 -3.32
C SER A 698 1.47 22.18 -2.73
N TRP A 699 0.44 22.35 -3.54
CA TRP A 699 -0.95 22.41 -3.09
C TRP A 699 -1.83 21.69 -4.11
N GLU A 700 -2.58 20.70 -3.63
CA GLU A 700 -3.68 20.05 -4.34
C GLU A 700 -4.95 20.34 -3.54
N ALA A 701 -5.94 20.99 -4.14
CA ALA A 701 -7.22 21.26 -3.50
C ALA A 701 -8.37 20.79 -4.40
N ARG A 702 -9.36 20.13 -3.81
CA ARG A 702 -10.53 19.59 -4.50
C ARG A 702 -11.80 19.95 -3.74
N LEU A 703 -12.85 20.32 -4.47
CA LEU A 703 -14.20 20.53 -3.95
C LEU A 703 -15.17 19.86 -4.92
N SER A 704 -16.12 19.10 -4.39
CA SER A 704 -17.18 18.45 -5.15
C SER A 704 -18.49 18.64 -4.40
N VAL A 705 -19.53 19.11 -5.09
CA VAL A 705 -20.86 19.33 -4.48
C VAL A 705 -21.94 18.62 -5.31
N PRO A 706 -21.98 17.28 -5.32
CA PRO A 706 -23.12 16.54 -5.85
C PRO A 706 -24.41 16.97 -5.15
N VAL A 707 -25.39 17.36 -5.95
CA VAL A 707 -26.77 17.65 -5.53
C VAL A 707 -27.73 16.96 -6.48
N SER A 708 -28.80 16.41 -5.92
CA SER A 708 -29.80 15.64 -6.65
C SER A 708 -31.17 15.81 -6.04
N TRP A 709 -32.19 15.62 -6.86
CA TRP A 709 -33.58 15.51 -6.43
C TRP A 709 -34.07 14.12 -6.84
N ALA A 710 -34.69 13.40 -5.92
CA ALA A 710 -35.17 12.04 -6.13
C ALA A 710 -36.69 11.97 -5.90
N ARG A 711 -37.42 11.42 -6.87
CA ARG A 711 -38.82 11.02 -6.71
C ARG A 711 -38.87 9.52 -6.47
N TYR A 712 -39.54 9.08 -5.41
CA TYR A 712 -39.76 7.67 -5.09
C TYR A 712 -41.23 7.29 -5.32
N TRP A 713 -41.47 6.28 -6.14
CA TRP A 713 -42.77 5.65 -6.35
C TRP A 713 -42.92 4.43 -5.42
N GLY A 714 -44.13 4.23 -4.90
CA GLY A 714 -44.44 3.26 -3.84
C GLY A 714 -44.59 3.90 -2.45
N LEU A 715 -43.78 4.93 -2.15
CA LEU A 715 -43.98 5.84 -0.99
C LEU A 715 -44.48 7.24 -1.39
N ASP A 716 -44.49 7.56 -2.69
CA ASP A 716 -44.93 8.83 -3.27
C ASP A 716 -44.30 10.11 -2.67
N THR A 717 -43.01 10.01 -2.34
CA THR A 717 -42.23 11.04 -1.63
C THR A 717 -41.08 11.59 -2.49
N ASP A 718 -40.63 12.80 -2.14
CA ASP A 718 -39.57 13.55 -2.81
C ASP A 718 -38.44 13.88 -1.83
N HIS A 719 -37.19 13.68 -2.25
CA HIS A 719 -36.01 14.02 -1.43
C HIS A 719 -35.00 14.85 -2.19
N PHE A 720 -34.47 15.87 -1.51
CA PHE A 720 -33.25 16.54 -1.92
C PHE A 720 -32.06 15.85 -1.26
N ILE A 721 -31.06 15.45 -2.05
CA ILE A 721 -29.88 14.73 -1.57
C ILE A 721 -28.62 15.48 -1.97
N TYR A 722 -27.77 15.79 -1.01
CA TYR A 722 -26.47 16.46 -1.19
C TYR A 722 -25.33 15.59 -0.65
N ARG A 723 -24.15 15.66 -1.28
CA ARG A 723 -22.94 14.93 -0.84
C ARG A 723 -21.68 15.78 -0.95
N ALA A 724 -21.72 16.97 -0.34
CA ALA A 724 -20.63 17.93 -0.38
C ALA A 724 -19.35 17.35 0.23
N SER A 725 -18.24 17.45 -0.49
CA SER A 725 -16.93 17.00 -0.03
C SER A 725 -15.82 17.94 -0.51
N GLY A 726 -14.82 18.17 0.33
CA GLY A 726 -13.68 18.99 -0.01
C GLY A 726 -12.40 18.49 0.65
N SER A 727 -11.27 18.67 -0.02
CA SER A 727 -9.95 18.34 0.51
C SER A 727 -8.90 19.36 0.10
N VAL A 728 -7.96 19.62 1.00
CA VAL A 728 -6.77 20.43 0.76
C VAL A 728 -5.56 19.63 1.22
N LYS A 729 -4.63 19.38 0.31
CA LYS A 729 -3.40 18.65 0.50
C LYS A 729 -2.21 19.55 0.25
N TYR A 730 -1.40 19.75 1.28
CA TYR A 730 -0.17 20.52 1.25
C TYR A 730 1.04 19.58 1.12
N MET A 731 1.91 19.88 0.17
CA MET A 731 3.13 19.11 -0.15
C MET A 731 4.34 20.06 -0.13
N PRO A 732 4.94 20.34 1.06
CA PRO A 732 6.12 21.19 1.16
C PRO A 732 7.35 20.62 0.42
N GLY A 733 7.34 19.32 0.13
CA GLY A 733 8.30 18.63 -0.73
C GLY A 733 7.80 17.23 -1.09
N PRO A 734 8.57 16.44 -1.87
CA PRO A 734 8.13 15.12 -2.34
C PRO A 734 8.02 14.04 -1.25
N ARG A 735 8.48 14.34 -0.02
CA ARG A 735 8.57 13.40 1.10
C ARG A 735 7.45 13.53 2.13
N LEU A 736 6.77 14.67 2.20
CA LEU A 736 5.74 14.93 3.21
C LEU A 736 4.49 15.46 2.52
N SER A 737 3.34 14.89 2.86
CA SER A 737 2.03 15.49 2.55
C SER A 737 1.16 15.56 3.80
N LEU A 738 0.42 16.67 3.90
CA LEU A 738 -0.57 16.93 4.93
C LEU A 738 -1.90 17.17 4.24
N THR A 739 -2.90 16.33 4.50
CA THR A 739 -4.23 16.45 3.88
C THR A 739 -5.26 16.73 4.96
N VAL A 740 -6.09 17.74 4.74
CA VAL A 740 -7.31 17.97 5.52
C VAL A 740 -8.49 17.81 4.57
N SER A 741 -9.49 17.04 4.97
CA SER A 741 -10.70 16.82 4.19
C SER A 741 -11.94 16.91 5.08
N GLY A 742 -13.06 17.30 4.49
CA GLY A 742 -14.35 17.37 5.15
C GLY A 742 -15.46 16.91 4.21
N SER A 743 -16.51 16.34 4.78
CA SER A 743 -17.72 15.93 4.07
C SER A 743 -18.97 16.28 4.86
N ALA A 744 -20.04 16.56 4.13
CA ALA A 744 -21.39 16.76 4.64
C ALA A 744 -22.38 16.16 3.63
N SER A 745 -23.19 15.21 4.09
CA SER A 745 -24.15 14.49 3.26
C SER A 745 -25.42 14.17 4.03
N ASN A 746 -26.51 13.96 3.30
CA ASN A 746 -27.69 13.26 3.79
C ASN A 746 -27.91 11.93 3.04
N SER A 747 -28.66 11.01 3.65
CA SER A 747 -28.98 9.73 3.04
C SER A 747 -29.99 9.87 1.90
N ALA A 748 -29.85 9.02 0.88
CA ALA A 748 -30.96 8.70 0.00
C ALA A 748 -31.83 7.65 0.71
N LEU A 749 -33.12 7.56 0.36
CA LEU A 749 -33.91 6.43 0.84
C LEU A 749 -33.46 5.15 0.14
N ASP A 750 -33.41 4.06 0.89
CA ASP A 750 -33.08 2.75 0.38
C ASP A 750 -34.35 1.92 0.13
N ILE A 751 -34.66 1.71 -1.14
CA ILE A 751 -35.82 0.91 -1.58
C ILE A 751 -35.69 -0.57 -1.22
N HIS A 752 -34.54 -1.02 -0.70
CA HIS A 752 -34.37 -2.40 -0.22
C HIS A 752 -35.27 -2.71 0.97
N TYR A 753 -35.43 -1.73 1.86
CA TYR A 753 -36.25 -1.85 3.07
C TYR A 753 -37.72 -1.48 2.86
N PHE A 754 -38.13 -1.06 1.66
CA PHE A 754 -39.52 -0.67 1.38
C PHE A 754 -40.43 -1.88 1.27
N TYR A 755 -40.93 -2.34 2.41
CA TYR A 755 -41.94 -3.38 2.54
C TYR A 755 -42.55 -3.35 3.95
N SER A 756 -43.68 -4.03 4.16
CA SER A 756 -44.42 -3.96 5.43
C SER A 756 -44.79 -5.32 6.03
N GLY A 757 -44.77 -6.39 5.23
CA GLY A 757 -44.91 -7.75 5.72
C GLY A 757 -43.58 -8.33 6.19
N TYR A 758 -43.58 -9.03 7.32
CA TYR A 758 -42.37 -9.62 7.89
C TYR A 758 -41.75 -10.68 6.97
N ILE A 759 -40.41 -10.72 6.95
CA ILE A 759 -39.62 -11.71 6.23
C ILE A 759 -38.78 -12.51 7.23
N LEU A 760 -38.91 -13.83 7.19
CA LEU A 760 -38.15 -14.76 8.02
C LEU A 760 -36.74 -14.96 7.44
N ARG A 761 -35.71 -14.52 8.18
CA ARG A 761 -34.30 -14.63 7.76
C ARG A 761 -33.71 -16.02 8.07
N ASN A 762 -34.09 -16.57 9.23
CA ASN A 762 -33.75 -17.91 9.74
C ASN A 762 -34.86 -18.33 10.73
N TYR A 763 -34.75 -19.47 11.43
CA TYR A 763 -35.76 -19.99 12.37
C TYR A 763 -36.24 -19.04 13.47
N ARG A 764 -35.48 -17.97 13.75
CA ARG A 764 -35.67 -17.07 14.90
C ARG A 764 -35.81 -15.60 14.52
N TYR A 765 -35.09 -15.14 13.50
CA TYR A 765 -35.05 -13.74 13.11
C TYR A 765 -36.11 -13.42 12.06
N LEU A 766 -37.05 -12.56 12.43
CA LEU A 766 -37.97 -11.88 11.53
C LEU A 766 -37.47 -10.45 11.29
N THR A 767 -37.55 -9.96 10.07
CA THR A 767 -37.23 -8.56 9.75
C THR A 767 -38.44 -7.84 9.21
N ALA A 768 -38.71 -6.66 9.78
CA ALA A 768 -39.65 -5.68 9.28
C ALA A 768 -38.95 -4.70 8.32
N GLY A 769 -39.62 -4.38 7.21
CA GLY A 769 -39.22 -3.26 6.37
C GLY A 769 -39.58 -1.92 7.02
N SER A 770 -39.12 -0.83 6.40
CA SER A 770 -39.38 0.53 6.82
C SER A 770 -40.07 1.30 5.71
N LEU A 771 -41.18 1.95 6.04
CA LEU A 771 -41.85 2.93 5.18
C LEU A 771 -41.47 4.36 5.58
N ASN A 772 -40.47 4.53 6.44
CA ASN A 772 -40.03 5.84 6.90
C ASN A 772 -39.29 6.59 5.78
N THR A 773 -39.60 7.87 5.63
CA THR A 773 -39.04 8.76 4.61
C THR A 773 -38.08 9.80 5.19
N ALA A 774 -37.66 9.66 6.45
CA ALA A 774 -36.70 10.55 7.08
C ALA A 774 -35.28 10.33 6.53
N GLN A 775 -34.46 11.39 6.43
CA GLN A 775 -33.09 11.32 5.94
C GLN A 775 -32.11 11.50 7.09
N ASP A 776 -31.17 10.57 7.20
CA ASP A 776 -30.03 10.68 8.11
C ASP A 776 -29.03 11.69 7.55
N GLU A 777 -28.34 12.40 8.43
CA GLU A 777 -27.24 13.32 8.06
C GLU A 777 -25.91 12.80 8.59
N SER A 778 -24.86 12.89 7.78
CA SER A 778 -23.51 12.53 8.15
C SER A 778 -22.52 13.64 7.82
N TYR A 779 -21.68 13.95 8.80
CA TYR A 779 -20.63 14.95 8.72
C TYR A 779 -19.32 14.30 9.13
N SER A 780 -18.22 14.55 8.41
CA SER A 780 -16.90 14.11 8.88
C SER A 780 -15.81 15.09 8.54
N VAL A 781 -14.76 15.09 9.37
CA VAL A 781 -13.50 15.81 9.14
C VAL A 781 -12.36 14.84 9.34
N THR A 782 -11.49 14.72 8.34
CA THR A 782 -10.32 13.83 8.37
C THR A 782 -9.04 14.62 8.11
N GLY A 783 -8.12 14.60 9.08
CA GLY A 783 -6.74 15.02 8.91
C GLY A 783 -5.84 13.80 8.67
N ARG A 784 -4.93 13.89 7.69
CA ARG A 784 -3.95 12.85 7.37
C ARG A 784 -2.55 13.45 7.20
N ILE A 785 -1.56 12.78 7.76
CA ILE A 785 -0.13 13.03 7.56
C ILE A 785 0.48 11.79 6.90
N ASN A 786 1.25 12.01 5.83
CA ASN A 786 1.99 10.94 5.16
C ASN A 786 3.42 11.41 4.90
N PHE A 787 4.38 10.73 5.51
CA PHE A 787 5.81 10.96 5.32
C PHE A 787 6.47 9.72 4.72
N LYS A 788 7.29 9.91 3.68
CA LYS A 788 8.06 8.87 3.01
C LYS A 788 9.51 9.30 2.77
N ASP A 789 10.44 8.45 3.17
CA ASP A 789 11.83 8.48 2.71
C ASP A 789 12.22 7.12 2.14
N PRO A 790 11.95 6.86 0.84
CA PRO A 790 12.24 5.57 0.21
C PRO A 790 13.72 5.18 0.24
N VAL A 791 14.64 6.16 0.32
CA VAL A 791 16.09 5.93 0.37
C VAL A 791 16.50 5.36 1.72
N ASN A 792 15.86 5.80 2.81
CA ASN A 792 16.08 5.27 4.16
C ASN A 792 15.05 4.21 4.56
N MET A 793 14.16 3.83 3.64
CA MET A 793 13.05 2.89 3.87
C MET A 793 12.18 3.26 5.08
N PHE A 794 12.03 4.57 5.36
CA PHE A 794 11.28 5.08 6.51
C PHE A 794 9.97 5.71 6.07
N TYR A 795 8.87 5.31 6.71
CA TYR A 795 7.51 5.71 6.34
C TYR A 795 6.67 5.95 7.59
N ILE A 796 5.88 7.03 7.58
CA ILE A 796 4.85 7.31 8.59
C ILE A 796 3.56 7.62 7.86
N ASP A 797 2.47 6.96 8.23
CA ASP A 797 1.11 7.37 7.89
C ASP A 797 0.31 7.57 9.18
N GLY A 798 -0.38 8.70 9.30
CA GLY A 798 -1.23 8.99 10.44
C GLY A 798 -2.52 9.61 9.97
N THR A 799 -3.65 9.10 10.45
CA THR A 799 -4.99 9.55 10.09
C THR A 799 -5.79 9.82 11.37
N VAL A 800 -6.47 10.96 11.44
CA VAL A 800 -7.44 11.29 12.48
C VAL A 800 -8.73 11.71 11.80
N ASN A 801 -9.78 10.93 12.00
CA ASN A 801 -11.15 11.23 11.58
C ASN A 801 -12.00 11.52 12.82
N ARG A 802 -12.89 12.51 12.68
CA ARG A 802 -14.07 12.66 13.54
C ARG A 802 -15.30 12.63 12.65
N SER A 803 -16.33 11.89 13.06
CA SER A 803 -17.62 11.89 12.40
C SER A 803 -18.77 12.21 13.36
N TRP A 804 -19.85 12.73 12.79
CA TRP A 804 -21.12 12.98 13.44
C TRP A 804 -22.21 12.40 12.55
N ASN A 805 -23.05 11.54 13.11
CA ASN A 805 -24.17 10.94 12.41
C ASN A 805 -25.46 11.30 13.15
N ILE A 806 -26.35 12.01 12.47
CA ILE A 806 -27.68 12.37 12.95
C ILE A 806 -28.64 11.40 12.27
N LEU A 807 -28.95 10.32 12.97
CA LEU A 807 -29.87 9.30 12.50
C LEU A 807 -31.29 9.72 12.85
N GLN A 808 -32.23 9.59 11.92
CA GLN A 808 -33.65 9.84 12.16
C GLN A 808 -34.39 8.56 12.60
N THR A 809 -33.88 7.41 12.18
CA THR A 809 -34.30 6.10 12.65
C THR A 809 -33.30 5.50 13.64
N SER A 810 -33.81 4.75 14.62
CA SER A 810 -33.00 3.82 15.40
C SER A 810 -33.39 2.39 15.04
N SER A 811 -32.42 1.47 15.05
CA SER A 811 -32.69 0.04 14.93
C SER A 811 -33.50 -0.45 16.14
N THR A 812 -34.52 -1.27 15.87
CA THR A 812 -35.31 -1.94 16.91
C THR A 812 -34.96 -3.43 16.99
N GLN A 813 -35.00 -3.96 18.20
CA GLN A 813 -34.92 -5.39 18.49
C GLN A 813 -35.96 -5.76 19.54
N ASP A 814 -37.00 -6.47 19.12
CA ASP A 814 -38.15 -6.82 19.96
C ASP A 814 -38.30 -8.35 20.10
N PHE A 815 -38.51 -8.84 21.33
CA PHE A 815 -38.53 -10.27 21.65
C PHE A 815 -39.96 -10.85 21.69
N LEU A 816 -40.53 -11.14 20.52
CA LEU A 816 -41.88 -11.69 20.39
C LEU A 816 -41.92 -13.22 20.49
N GLY A 817 -41.92 -13.70 21.74
CA GLY A 817 -41.98 -15.13 22.08
C GLY A 817 -40.66 -15.83 21.76
N ASP A 818 -40.70 -16.75 20.79
CA ASP A 818 -39.50 -17.43 20.27
C ASP A 818 -38.69 -16.54 19.33
N TYR A 819 -39.35 -15.59 18.65
CA TYR A 819 -38.76 -14.80 17.58
C TYR A 819 -38.09 -13.54 18.10
N ILE A 820 -37.04 -13.13 17.39
CA ILE A 820 -36.40 -11.83 17.51
C ILE A 820 -36.83 -11.04 16.27
N VAL A 821 -37.63 -9.99 16.49
CA VAL A 821 -38.04 -9.08 15.42
C VAL A 821 -37.04 -7.94 15.34
N THR A 822 -36.46 -7.76 14.16
CA THR A 822 -35.53 -6.67 13.86
C THR A 822 -36.18 -5.69 12.89
N GLY A 823 -35.96 -4.40 13.10
CA GLY A 823 -36.57 -3.36 12.28
C GLY A 823 -35.91 -2.00 12.48
N THR A 824 -36.62 -0.96 12.03
CA THR A 824 -36.26 0.43 12.31
C THR A 824 -37.51 1.21 12.69
N GLU A 825 -37.37 2.09 13.68
CA GLU A 825 -38.43 3.00 14.11
C GLU A 825 -37.93 4.45 14.06
N TYR A 826 -38.84 5.40 13.86
CA TYR A 826 -38.51 6.82 13.92
C TYR A 826 -38.17 7.25 15.36
N ALA A 827 -36.89 7.22 15.67
CA ALA A 827 -36.33 7.65 16.94
C ALA A 827 -35.01 8.37 16.68
N PRO A 828 -35.05 9.71 16.51
CA PRO A 828 -33.87 10.49 16.17
C PRO A 828 -32.77 10.38 17.23
N SER A 829 -31.55 10.09 16.78
CA SER A 829 -30.36 9.97 17.61
C SER A 829 -29.17 10.68 16.97
N ARG A 830 -28.18 11.03 17.80
CA ARG A 830 -26.93 11.65 17.36
C ARG A 830 -25.76 10.86 17.91
N GLY A 831 -25.09 10.13 17.04
CA GLY A 831 -23.81 9.49 17.34
C GLY A 831 -22.64 10.42 17.00
N GLU A 832 -21.59 10.37 17.81
CA GLU A 832 -20.28 10.92 17.47
C GLU A 832 -19.25 9.79 17.46
N SER A 833 -18.26 9.88 16.59
CA SER A 833 -17.14 8.94 16.62
C SER A 833 -15.81 9.60 16.37
N TRP A 834 -14.78 9.03 16.96
CA TRP A 834 -13.38 9.34 16.68
C TRP A 834 -12.67 8.08 16.21
N TYR A 835 -11.87 8.24 15.16
CA TYR A 835 -10.93 7.25 14.72
C TYR A 835 -9.56 7.90 14.56
N ALA A 836 -8.56 7.41 15.29
CA ALA A 836 -7.18 7.82 15.15
C ALA A 836 -6.30 6.61 14.88
N SER A 837 -5.46 6.67 13.85
CA SER A 837 -4.46 5.65 13.54
C SER A 837 -3.12 6.30 13.25
N LEU A 838 -2.04 5.68 13.73
CA LEU A 838 -0.67 6.06 13.44
C LEU A 838 0.14 4.79 13.16
N SER A 839 0.60 4.66 11.92
CA SER A 839 1.50 3.61 11.45
C SER A 839 2.87 4.20 11.15
N SER A 840 3.91 3.62 11.72
CA SER A 840 5.31 3.98 11.45
C SER A 840 6.08 2.72 11.08
N SER A 841 6.95 2.78 10.07
CA SER A 841 7.81 1.66 9.69
C SER A 841 9.18 2.10 9.19
N ILE A 842 10.20 1.30 9.49
CA ILE A 842 11.59 1.55 9.10
C ILE A 842 12.23 0.26 8.56
N GLY A 843 12.93 0.36 7.43
CA GLY A 843 13.74 -0.74 6.89
C GLY A 843 15.10 -0.85 7.57
N ILE A 844 15.51 -2.07 7.92
CA ILE A 844 16.81 -2.37 8.54
C ILE A 844 17.70 -3.07 7.52
N TYR A 845 18.61 -2.29 6.92
CA TYR A 845 19.53 -2.74 5.87
C TYR A 845 20.38 -3.97 6.24
N GLY A 846 20.85 -4.06 7.49
CA GLY A 846 21.73 -5.15 7.95
C GLY A 846 21.09 -6.54 7.88
N ILE A 847 19.77 -6.61 8.08
CA ILE A 847 18.98 -7.86 8.05
C ILE A 847 18.02 -7.93 6.85
N ASN A 848 18.12 -7.01 5.87
CA ASN A 848 17.16 -6.87 4.77
C ASN A 848 15.68 -6.83 5.23
N GLY A 849 15.41 -6.32 6.43
CA GLY A 849 14.10 -6.43 7.09
C GLY A 849 13.37 -5.09 7.24
N LYS A 850 12.20 -5.13 7.90
CA LYS A 850 11.46 -3.95 8.37
C LYS A 850 10.96 -4.15 9.80
N VAL A 851 10.88 -3.04 10.55
CA VAL A 851 10.15 -2.96 11.82
C VAL A 851 9.04 -1.95 11.64
N GLY A 852 7.83 -2.29 12.08
CA GLY A 852 6.67 -1.42 12.05
C GLY A 852 5.96 -1.38 13.40
N VAL A 853 5.21 -0.31 13.63
CA VAL A 853 4.22 -0.22 14.71
C VAL A 853 3.01 0.54 14.23
N THR A 854 1.84 -0.06 14.44
CA THR A 854 0.54 0.60 14.24
C THR A 854 -0.14 0.75 15.59
N LEU A 855 -0.56 1.98 15.90
CA LEU A 855 -1.42 2.30 17.03
C LEU A 855 -2.76 2.77 16.46
N SER A 856 -3.88 2.26 16.96
CA SER A 856 -5.20 2.77 16.64
C SER A 856 -6.08 2.95 17.87
N TYR A 857 -6.94 3.96 17.81
CA TYR A 857 -7.97 4.27 18.78
C TYR A 857 -9.28 4.52 18.04
N MET A 858 -10.35 3.90 18.52
CA MET A 858 -11.70 4.06 18.02
C MET A 858 -12.64 4.30 19.19
N ASP A 859 -13.50 5.30 19.06
CA ASP A 859 -14.54 5.67 20.01
C ASP A 859 -15.86 5.84 19.26
N PHE A 860 -16.89 5.13 19.72
CA PHE A 860 -18.28 5.36 19.36
C PHE A 860 -18.99 5.86 20.61
N SER A 861 -19.27 7.15 20.64
CA SER A 861 -19.93 7.83 21.74
C SER A 861 -21.36 8.22 21.39
N THR A 862 -22.25 8.14 22.38
CA THR A 862 -23.66 8.59 22.31
C THR A 862 -24.57 7.86 21.31
N THR A 863 -24.18 6.66 20.86
CA THR A 863 -25.06 5.73 20.14
C THR A 863 -26.12 5.14 21.07
N SER A 864 -27.30 4.82 20.53
CA SER A 864 -28.40 4.18 21.26
C SER A 864 -29.14 3.20 20.37
N ILE A 865 -29.62 2.11 20.95
CA ILE A 865 -30.53 1.15 20.31
C ILE A 865 -31.89 1.18 21.02
N LEU A 866 -32.95 0.79 20.32
CA LEU A 866 -34.26 0.50 20.92
C LEU A 866 -34.38 -1.00 21.12
N GLN A 867 -34.54 -1.45 22.36
CA GLN A 867 -34.75 -2.86 22.71
C GLN A 867 -36.06 -2.96 23.51
N ASP A 868 -37.02 -3.73 23.00
CA ASP A 868 -38.41 -3.77 23.48
C ASP A 868 -39.02 -2.37 23.74
N GLY A 869 -38.75 -1.43 22.83
CA GLY A 869 -39.19 -0.02 22.90
C GLY A 869 -38.44 0.88 23.89
N VAL A 870 -37.50 0.35 24.68
CA VAL A 870 -36.67 1.14 25.62
C VAL A 870 -35.40 1.63 24.92
N ARG A 871 -35.08 2.93 25.05
CA ARG A 871 -33.92 3.56 24.41
C ARG A 871 -32.70 3.52 25.31
N THR A 872 -31.85 2.50 25.13
CA THR A 872 -30.63 2.34 25.93
C THR A 872 -29.41 2.94 25.20
N PRO A 873 -28.75 3.97 25.78
CA PRO A 873 -27.50 4.49 25.26
C PRO A 873 -26.32 3.57 25.62
N TYR A 874 -25.34 3.44 24.72
CA TYR A 874 -24.10 2.72 24.97
C TYR A 874 -22.89 3.51 24.46
N LEU A 875 -21.73 3.22 25.04
CA LEU A 875 -20.43 3.76 24.63
C LEU A 875 -19.46 2.61 24.42
N SER A 876 -18.79 2.59 23.26
CA SER A 876 -17.81 1.56 22.91
C SER A 876 -16.49 2.19 22.52
N GLN A 877 -15.40 1.71 23.13
CA GLN A 877 -14.04 2.13 22.84
C GLN A 877 -13.14 0.94 22.53
N THR A 878 -12.22 1.12 21.61
CA THR A 878 -11.19 0.13 21.28
C THR A 878 -9.84 0.82 21.12
N ILE A 879 -8.84 0.32 21.85
CA ILE A 879 -7.43 0.71 21.68
C ILE A 879 -6.69 -0.52 21.17
N SER A 880 -6.01 -0.42 20.04
CA SER A 880 -5.22 -1.52 19.47
C SER A 880 -3.77 -1.10 19.21
N LEU A 881 -2.85 -2.03 19.50
CA LEU A 881 -1.42 -1.87 19.30
C LEU A 881 -0.90 -3.07 18.53
N ARG A 882 -0.26 -2.82 17.38
CA ARG A 882 0.23 -3.84 16.46
C ARG A 882 1.67 -3.57 16.01
N PRO A 883 2.69 -3.96 16.80
CA PRO A 883 4.08 -3.95 16.35
C PRO A 883 4.36 -5.18 15.48
N THR A 884 5.13 -4.95 14.41
CA THR A 884 5.52 -5.96 13.42
C THR A 884 7.04 -5.95 13.23
N PHE A 885 7.62 -7.14 13.09
CA PHE A 885 9.01 -7.35 12.75
C PHE A 885 9.06 -8.36 11.59
N ASN A 886 9.85 -8.07 10.57
CA ASN A 886 10.22 -9.04 9.55
C ASN A 886 11.69 -8.81 9.18
N GLY A 887 12.50 -9.87 9.11
CA GLY A 887 13.87 -9.71 8.64
C GLY A 887 14.70 -10.98 8.61
N ARG A 888 15.74 -10.93 7.78
CA ARG A 888 16.70 -12.01 7.55
C ARG A 888 17.90 -11.88 8.49
N LEU A 889 17.76 -12.46 9.68
CA LEU A 889 18.75 -12.43 10.76
C LEU A 889 20.11 -13.01 10.35
N THR A 890 20.14 -14.06 9.52
CA THR A 890 21.38 -14.64 8.97
C THR A 890 21.20 -15.01 7.49
N ARG A 891 22.21 -15.60 6.84
CA ARG A 891 22.04 -16.12 5.46
C ARG A 891 21.06 -17.30 5.36
N TRP A 892 20.81 -17.99 6.49
CA TRP A 892 20.02 -19.21 6.59
C TRP A 892 18.84 -19.07 7.56
N MET A 893 18.53 -17.87 8.05
CA MET A 893 17.45 -17.65 9.02
C MET A 893 16.72 -16.33 8.74
N SER A 894 15.41 -16.41 8.53
CA SER A 894 14.49 -15.27 8.51
C SER A 894 13.44 -15.42 9.62
N LEU A 895 13.08 -14.30 10.22
CA LEU A 895 12.12 -14.21 11.32
C LEU A 895 11.04 -13.20 10.95
N SER A 896 9.78 -13.58 11.12
CA SER A 896 8.63 -12.68 11.15
C SER A 896 7.93 -12.81 12.50
N TYR A 897 7.51 -11.68 13.07
CA TYR A 897 6.77 -11.62 14.31
C TYR A 897 5.76 -10.48 14.26
N GLU A 898 4.52 -10.78 14.61
CA GLU A 898 3.44 -9.81 14.82
C GLU A 898 2.84 -10.03 16.20
N LEU A 899 2.59 -8.92 16.91
CA LEU A 899 1.75 -8.87 18.09
C LEU A 899 0.52 -8.06 17.72
N GLY A 900 -0.67 -8.56 18.02
CA GLY A 900 -1.90 -7.80 18.05
C GLY A 900 -2.39 -7.72 19.48
N TYR A 901 -2.37 -6.53 20.08
CA TYR A 901 -3.06 -6.25 21.33
C TYR A 901 -4.30 -5.42 21.04
N SER A 902 -5.43 -5.74 21.67
CA SER A 902 -6.64 -4.90 21.66
C SER A 902 -7.32 -4.88 23.01
N HIS A 903 -7.59 -3.68 23.51
CA HIS A 903 -8.35 -3.40 24.71
C HIS A 903 -9.73 -2.85 24.32
N TYR A 904 -10.78 -3.57 24.70
CA TYR A 904 -12.17 -3.19 24.47
C TYR A 904 -12.77 -2.66 25.76
N ILE A 905 -13.54 -1.58 25.68
CA ILE A 905 -14.35 -1.05 26.78
C ILE A 905 -15.78 -0.85 26.26
N LEU A 906 -16.75 -1.43 26.95
CA LEU A 906 -18.18 -1.19 26.77
C LEU A 906 -18.74 -0.56 28.04
N SER A 907 -19.51 0.51 27.92
CA SER A 907 -20.21 1.12 29.06
C SER A 907 -21.66 1.41 28.70
N LEU A 908 -22.56 1.08 29.62
CA LEU A 908 -24.00 1.28 29.56
C LEU A 908 -24.40 2.30 30.65
N PRO A 909 -24.46 3.61 30.34
CA PRO A 909 -24.68 4.64 31.35
C PRO A 909 -26.04 4.54 32.06
N GLY A 910 -27.03 3.89 31.45
CA GLY A 910 -28.37 3.69 32.05
C GLY A 910 -28.38 2.62 33.15
N THR A 911 -27.67 1.52 32.97
CA THR A 911 -27.61 0.40 33.94
C THR A 911 -26.45 0.52 34.93
N GLY A 912 -25.45 1.35 34.62
CA GLY A 912 -24.19 1.43 35.38
C GLY A 912 -23.18 0.32 35.04
N THR A 913 -23.52 -0.58 34.12
CA THR A 913 -22.62 -1.65 33.66
C THR A 913 -21.43 -1.05 32.90
N SER A 914 -20.22 -1.49 33.21
CA SER A 914 -19.02 -1.15 32.45
C SER A 914 -18.09 -2.35 32.43
N GLU A 915 -17.89 -2.91 31.24
CA GLU A 915 -17.08 -4.10 31.00
C GLU A 915 -15.84 -3.73 30.18
N SER A 916 -14.74 -4.45 30.40
CA SER A 916 -13.53 -4.32 29.57
C SER A 916 -12.87 -5.68 29.36
N LYS A 917 -12.34 -5.90 28.16
CA LYS A 917 -11.66 -7.16 27.78
C LYS A 917 -10.33 -6.87 27.08
N ASP A 918 -9.29 -7.59 27.48
CA ASP A 918 -7.97 -7.58 26.85
C ASP A 918 -7.79 -8.83 25.99
N ASN A 919 -7.49 -8.63 24.70
CA ASN A 919 -7.17 -9.69 23.76
C ASN A 919 -5.73 -9.53 23.25
N PHE A 920 -4.98 -10.64 23.24
CA PHE A 920 -3.64 -10.70 22.67
C PHE A 920 -3.56 -11.81 21.61
N SER A 921 -2.92 -11.51 20.49
CA SER A 921 -2.56 -12.46 19.45
C SER A 921 -1.07 -12.32 19.15
N HIS A 922 -0.33 -13.42 19.20
CA HIS A 922 1.08 -13.48 18.82
C HIS A 922 1.22 -14.40 17.61
N THR A 923 1.81 -13.91 16.53
CA THR A 923 2.09 -14.72 15.33
C THR A 923 3.59 -14.68 15.07
N LEU A 924 4.23 -15.84 15.14
CA LEU A 924 5.66 -16.03 14.97
C LEU A 924 5.91 -16.97 13.78
N SER A 925 6.76 -16.58 12.83
CA SER A 925 7.20 -17.46 11.75
C SER A 925 8.71 -17.39 11.58
N LEU A 926 9.35 -18.55 11.74
CA LEU A 926 10.79 -18.74 11.62
C LEU A 926 11.08 -19.63 10.41
N ASN A 927 11.75 -19.10 9.38
CA ASN A 927 12.21 -19.90 8.26
C ASN A 927 13.73 -20.12 8.37
N LEU A 928 14.16 -21.37 8.25
CA LEU A 928 15.52 -21.84 8.36
C LEU A 928 15.93 -22.54 7.05
N SER A 929 16.94 -22.01 6.36
CA SER A 929 17.49 -22.54 5.11
C SER A 929 18.92 -23.04 5.33
N PRO A 930 19.14 -24.12 6.13
CA PRO A 930 20.48 -24.60 6.49
C PRO A 930 21.31 -25.05 5.27
N HIS A 931 20.64 -25.41 4.17
CA HIS A 931 21.27 -25.72 2.89
C HIS A 931 20.47 -25.09 1.73
N ARG A 932 21.12 -24.83 0.59
CA ARG A 932 20.46 -24.23 -0.61
C ARG A 932 19.35 -25.07 -1.23
N SER A 933 19.22 -26.33 -0.79
CA SER A 933 18.18 -27.25 -1.23
C SER A 933 17.15 -27.56 -0.14
N LEU A 934 17.35 -27.10 1.09
CA LEU A 934 16.51 -27.49 2.23
C LEU A 934 16.03 -26.24 2.95
N ASP A 935 14.73 -26.04 2.93
CA ASP A 935 14.03 -24.96 3.61
C ASP A 935 13.09 -25.56 4.66
N LEU A 936 13.16 -25.06 5.88
CA LEU A 936 12.33 -25.45 7.02
C LEU A 936 11.56 -24.20 7.46
N LYS A 937 10.25 -24.31 7.69
CA LYS A 937 9.45 -23.23 8.27
C LYS A 937 8.72 -23.75 9.50
N LEU A 938 8.91 -23.05 10.61
CA LEU A 938 8.20 -23.25 11.87
C LEU A 938 7.31 -22.02 12.10
N SER A 939 6.04 -22.24 12.43
CA SER A 939 5.12 -21.17 12.77
C SER A 939 4.42 -21.47 14.09
N ALA A 940 4.22 -20.43 14.89
CA ALA A 940 3.55 -20.50 16.18
C ALA A 940 2.59 -19.32 16.32
N GLU A 941 1.32 -19.65 16.58
CA GLU A 941 0.28 -18.69 16.92
C GLU A 941 -0.14 -18.90 18.37
N HIS A 942 -0.32 -17.81 19.12
CA HIS A 942 -0.88 -17.83 20.46
C HIS A 942 -1.95 -16.76 20.58
N TYR A 943 -3.16 -17.18 20.96
CA TYR A 943 -4.31 -16.32 21.20
C TYR A 943 -4.66 -16.40 22.68
N TYR A 944 -4.62 -15.25 23.37
CA TYR A 944 -5.23 -15.04 24.67
C TYR A 944 -6.54 -14.27 24.46
N THR A 945 -7.65 -14.83 24.91
CA THR A 945 -8.96 -14.22 24.81
C THR A 945 -9.65 -14.27 26.15
N MET A 946 -9.99 -13.11 26.69
CA MET A 946 -10.73 -12.97 27.93
C MET A 946 -12.21 -13.21 27.67
N LEU A 947 -12.80 -14.22 28.30
CA LEU A 947 -14.20 -14.61 28.11
C LEU A 947 -15.09 -13.87 29.12
N THR A 948 -14.70 -13.89 30.40
CA THR A 948 -15.33 -13.15 31.50
C THR A 948 -14.26 -12.55 32.41
N ALA A 949 -14.65 -11.80 33.45
CA ALA A 949 -13.72 -11.18 34.41
C ALA A 949 -12.69 -12.17 35.01
N ASP A 950 -13.13 -13.41 35.29
CA ASP A 950 -12.31 -14.44 35.94
C ASP A 950 -11.89 -15.60 35.01
N GLN A 951 -12.31 -15.61 33.74
CA GLN A 951 -11.99 -16.67 32.78
C GLN A 951 -11.36 -16.15 31.49
N ALA A 952 -10.21 -16.71 31.13
CA ALA A 952 -9.55 -16.48 29.85
C ALA A 952 -9.09 -17.79 29.22
N LYS A 953 -9.25 -17.93 27.91
CA LYS A 953 -8.79 -19.10 27.14
C LYS A 953 -7.46 -18.77 26.46
N ASN A 954 -6.54 -19.73 26.50
CA ASN A 954 -5.26 -19.68 25.81
C ASN A 954 -5.25 -20.75 24.72
N THR A 955 -5.20 -20.34 23.46
CA THR A 955 -5.07 -21.26 22.33
C THR A 955 -3.67 -21.11 21.72
N VAL A 956 -2.92 -22.20 21.65
CA VAL A 956 -1.61 -22.25 20.98
C VAL A 956 -1.70 -23.19 19.80
N LEU A 957 -1.33 -22.70 18.61
CA LEU A 957 -1.25 -23.49 17.39
C LEU A 957 0.21 -23.50 16.92
N LEU A 958 0.72 -24.68 16.58
CA LEU A 958 2.10 -24.88 16.11
C LEU A 958 2.07 -25.61 14.77
N ASP A 959 2.81 -25.08 13.80
CA ASP A 959 2.98 -25.68 12.47
C ASP A 959 4.47 -25.89 12.18
N ALA A 960 4.76 -26.95 11.42
CA ALA A 960 6.08 -27.19 10.85
C ALA A 960 5.96 -27.59 9.38
N SER A 961 6.89 -27.14 8.55
CA SER A 961 7.00 -27.58 7.16
C SER A 961 8.47 -27.69 6.75
N VAL A 962 8.74 -28.64 5.86
CA VAL A 962 10.03 -28.85 5.22
C VAL A 962 9.83 -28.91 3.72
N ALA A 963 10.70 -28.23 2.98
CA ALA A 963 10.74 -28.23 1.53
C ALA A 963 12.15 -28.62 1.06
N TRP A 964 12.24 -29.62 0.19
CA TRP A 964 13.47 -30.11 -0.41
C TRP A 964 13.45 -29.90 -1.93
N ARG A 965 14.34 -29.03 -2.39
CA ARG A 965 14.54 -28.71 -3.81
C ARG A 965 15.50 -29.68 -4.46
N LEU A 966 15.02 -30.32 -5.52
CA LEU A 966 15.80 -31.19 -6.38
C LEU A 966 16.37 -30.38 -7.57
N LYS A 967 17.22 -31.01 -8.38
CA LYS A 967 17.68 -30.40 -9.64
C LYS A 967 16.54 -30.41 -10.66
N GLY A 968 16.33 -29.29 -11.35
CA GLY A 968 15.32 -29.17 -12.42
C GLY A 968 13.97 -28.59 -11.98
N GLU A 969 13.98 -27.58 -11.10
CA GLU A 969 12.78 -26.82 -10.71
C GLU A 969 11.65 -27.64 -10.05
N VAL A 970 12.02 -28.77 -9.43
CA VAL A 970 11.12 -29.61 -8.63
C VAL A 970 11.40 -29.40 -7.14
N GLU A 971 10.35 -29.16 -6.36
CA GLU A 971 10.40 -29.07 -4.89
C GLU A 971 9.45 -30.11 -4.29
N LEU A 972 9.98 -30.97 -3.40
CA LEU A 972 9.17 -31.85 -2.55
C LEU A 972 8.89 -31.13 -1.24
N SER A 973 7.66 -31.18 -0.72
CA SER A 973 7.30 -30.58 0.57
C SER A 973 6.56 -31.54 1.49
N LEU A 974 6.80 -31.43 2.79
CA LEU A 974 6.01 -32.06 3.84
C LEU A 974 5.63 -30.99 4.86
N THR A 975 4.33 -30.79 5.06
CA THR A 975 3.75 -29.77 5.94
C THR A 975 2.86 -30.44 6.98
N ALA A 976 3.08 -30.14 8.25
CA ALA A 976 2.26 -30.56 9.37
C ALA A 976 1.71 -29.31 10.08
N ARG A 977 0.39 -29.14 10.08
CA ARG A 977 -0.30 -28.01 10.71
C ARG A 977 -1.05 -28.46 11.96
N ASN A 978 -1.14 -27.60 12.97
CA ASN A 978 -1.75 -27.87 14.26
C ASN A 978 -1.14 -29.12 14.95
N LEU A 979 0.18 -29.10 15.16
CA LEU A 979 0.97 -30.16 15.82
C LEU A 979 0.51 -30.49 17.23
N LEU A 980 -0.16 -29.55 17.91
CA LEU A 980 -0.77 -29.76 19.24
C LEU A 980 -2.16 -30.40 19.16
N ASN A 981 -2.69 -30.62 17.96
CA ASN A 981 -3.99 -31.25 17.69
C ASN A 981 -5.15 -30.59 18.46
N GLN A 982 -5.13 -29.25 18.59
CA GLN A 982 -6.22 -28.49 19.19
C GLN A 982 -7.48 -28.64 18.33
N ARG A 983 -8.63 -28.93 18.94
CA ARG A 983 -9.88 -29.23 18.21
C ARG A 983 -10.93 -28.14 18.32
N THR A 984 -10.82 -27.26 19.31
CA THR A 984 -11.74 -26.14 19.49
C THR A 984 -11.00 -24.85 19.78
N TYR A 985 -11.57 -23.75 19.30
CA TYR A 985 -11.18 -22.38 19.61
C TYR A 985 -12.41 -21.71 20.24
N ALA A 986 -12.25 -20.97 21.34
CA ALA A 986 -13.37 -20.22 21.90
C ALA A 986 -13.03 -18.76 22.12
N TYR A 987 -14.02 -17.91 21.87
CA TYR A 987 -13.92 -16.45 21.90
C TYR A 987 -15.19 -15.84 22.48
N SER A 988 -15.09 -14.58 22.90
CA SER A 988 -16.23 -13.77 23.35
C SER A 988 -16.14 -12.38 22.74
N ILE A 989 -17.25 -11.87 22.22
CA ILE A 989 -17.38 -10.53 21.64
C ILE A 989 -18.57 -9.80 22.28
N PHE A 990 -18.45 -8.47 22.34
CA PHE A 990 -19.55 -7.58 22.69
C PHE A 990 -20.07 -6.89 21.43
N ASN A 991 -21.38 -6.80 21.29
CA ASN A 991 -22.03 -6.05 20.21
C ASN A 991 -23.25 -5.31 20.77
N ALA A 992 -23.19 -3.97 20.83
CA ALA A 992 -24.21 -3.11 21.44
C ALA A 992 -24.63 -3.57 22.86
N LEU A 993 -25.78 -4.25 23.00
CA LEU A 993 -26.36 -4.72 24.26
C LEU A 993 -26.32 -6.26 24.44
N GLN A 994 -25.53 -6.97 23.64
CA GLN A 994 -25.35 -8.41 23.76
C GLN A 994 -23.88 -8.82 23.93
N GLN A 995 -23.67 -9.84 24.76
CA GLN A 995 -22.44 -10.63 24.82
C GLN A 995 -22.66 -11.93 24.05
N PHE A 996 -21.79 -12.24 23.11
CA PHE A 996 -21.77 -13.52 22.39
C PHE A 996 -20.49 -14.27 22.72
N SER A 997 -20.61 -15.45 23.31
CA SER A 997 -19.52 -16.36 23.64
C SER A 997 -19.70 -17.65 22.84
N CYS A 998 -18.65 -18.13 22.17
CA CYS A 998 -18.74 -19.27 21.26
C CYS A 998 -17.54 -20.18 21.37
N GLU A 999 -17.77 -21.49 21.41
CA GLU A 999 -16.77 -22.53 21.19
C GLU A 999 -16.96 -23.14 19.79
N TYR A 1000 -15.94 -23.01 18.96
CA TYR A 1000 -15.97 -23.27 17.53
C TYR A 1000 -15.00 -24.40 17.16
N ARG A 1001 -15.41 -25.33 16.28
CA ARG A 1001 -14.56 -26.44 15.82
C ARG A 1001 -13.47 -25.93 14.88
N ILE A 1002 -12.20 -26.25 15.19
CA ILE A 1002 -11.04 -25.97 14.31
C ILE A 1002 -10.48 -27.25 13.72
N ARG A 1003 -9.77 -27.13 12.60
CA ARG A 1003 -9.16 -28.27 11.90
C ARG A 1003 -8.11 -28.95 12.79
N PRO A 1004 -8.18 -30.27 13.01
CA PRO A 1004 -7.19 -31.01 13.81
C PRO A 1004 -5.84 -31.11 13.08
N LEU A 1005 -4.88 -31.86 13.65
CA LEU A 1005 -3.56 -32.08 13.05
C LEU A 1005 -3.69 -32.60 11.60
N ASN A 1006 -3.17 -31.81 10.65
CA ASN A 1006 -3.18 -32.07 9.20
C ASN A 1006 -1.76 -32.26 8.70
N ILE A 1007 -1.46 -33.38 8.03
CA ILE A 1007 -0.14 -33.66 7.43
C ILE A 1007 -0.31 -33.83 5.92
N LEU A 1008 0.37 -32.98 5.14
CA LEU A 1008 0.36 -32.95 3.68
C LEU A 1008 1.76 -33.18 3.13
N ALA A 1009 1.93 -34.17 2.26
CA ALA A 1009 3.12 -34.34 1.42
C ALA A 1009 2.78 -33.90 -0.01
N GLY A 1010 3.66 -33.16 -0.67
CA GLY A 1010 3.38 -32.62 -2.00
C GLY A 1010 4.61 -32.36 -2.86
N VAL A 1011 4.35 -32.09 -4.14
CA VAL A 1011 5.36 -31.76 -5.14
C VAL A 1011 4.94 -30.47 -5.85
N TYR A 1012 5.88 -29.54 -5.98
CA TYR A 1012 5.75 -28.29 -6.69
C TYR A 1012 6.73 -28.24 -7.86
N PHE A 1013 6.30 -27.67 -8.99
CA PHE A 1013 7.03 -27.54 -10.24
C PHE A 1013 6.86 -26.12 -10.79
N SER A 1014 7.93 -25.48 -11.28
CA SER A 1014 7.87 -24.25 -12.10
C SER A 1014 8.45 -24.47 -13.51
N PHE A 1015 8.07 -23.62 -14.47
CA PHE A 1015 8.58 -23.62 -15.86
C PHE A 1015 8.27 -22.32 -16.61
#